data_AF-A0A355U752-F1
#
_entry.id   AF-A0A355U752-F1
#
_cell.length_a   1.000
_cell.length_b   1.000
_cell.length_c   1.000
_cell.angle_alpha   90.00
_cell.angle_beta   90.00
_cell.angle_gamma   90.00
#
_symmetry.space_group_name_H-M   'P 1'
#
loop_
_entity.id
_entity.type
_entity.pdbx_description
1 polymer ?
#
loop_
_entity_poly.entity_id
_entity_poly.type
_entity_poly.pdbx_seq_one_letter_code
_entity_poly.pdbx_strand_id
1 'polypeptide(L)'
;GILNSGAAIKATCESNSLINIQQKSLIGTRLDYKHSDKLLLGGTYMYMNERPLTNKVNIGEEPLRNSIWGLDGSYNTESRFLTRMVDKLPFIETKEKSTISITGEFAHLIPHKAKTQGDKGTSYLDDFEGAETPYDLKYVRSWYMASTPQGQPDLFPETTTSFKADSTYNSKRAKLAWYNIDPVFQSKSNLTPSNINTLQQSNHWVRTVTLKELFDEIELQQGQPQQLPTLDLSYYPDERGQYNFNTENMEADGTLNNPKENWAGIMRRIETNDFEATNIDYIEVWLMDPFVYSKHQGTKHNTGQLYINLGSVSEDIIPDRKRSAENGLPVPNGNYTVDSGKYTLTPRGQIINKAFDNDPAARTAQDIGLDGMSDEVERTRLKFYLDAIAAKHGTASLAYKIAEADPSADNYMYPRDPIYDGSNAMVLQRYKNYNGFEGNSTVDKLDDGTPKSANTIPDDEDINQDYTVNLNEEYYQYKIEISPDKLRIGENFVTDSVYTDANQIDPGAEPNKVTWYQLKIPIRQYDKKVGGIQDFKSIRFMRMYVSGFEDSLVLRFGNLQLVRADWRRYLNTLKFPPRVGPAIDPNDRVELVVSTVNVNENSKRVPIPYVVPPGFSREIDPTQQANLQQNEQSLSIAVCNLGRDDARGAYRPVEYDIRNYKKLKMFVHAESQDPLVQKGDVVAIMRIGTDLENNFYQYEIPLIISPNGNADPASVWPSENEILIDLEEFYRVKLNRQLANSANPNGFYSETLANGHKISIIGLPDLSNVRTILLGVKNPSNGSSDALCAEVWFNELRLVDFANKGGYAATTRMVAKLADFANVAVSGNYQSIGFGGIDKKLNERNITEQIQYDIATNLELGKFFSQKS
;
A
#
# COMPACT_ATOMS: atom_id res chain seq x y z
N GLY A 1 -53.14 -17.08 11.30
CA GLY A 1 -52.39 -17.74 10.20
C GLY A 1 -51.08 -17.00 10.02
N ILE A 2 -49.98 -17.73 9.86
CA ILE A 2 -48.56 -17.28 9.98
C ILE A 2 -48.25 -15.92 9.31
N LEU A 3 -48.97 -15.54 8.24
CA LEU A 3 -48.86 -14.24 7.57
C LEU A 3 -49.09 -13.01 8.47
N ASN A 4 -49.92 -13.12 9.52
CA ASN A 4 -50.25 -12.01 10.43
C ASN A 4 -49.63 -12.15 11.83
N SER A 5 -48.74 -13.12 12.07
CA SER A 5 -48.27 -13.45 13.43
C SER A 5 -46.99 -12.72 13.85
N GLY A 6 -46.40 -11.89 12.97
CA GLY A 6 -45.08 -11.27 13.23
C GLY A 6 -43.94 -12.27 13.38
N ALA A 7 -44.16 -13.55 13.04
CA ALA A 7 -43.15 -14.58 13.13
C ALA A 7 -42.06 -14.35 12.07
N ALA A 8 -40.80 -14.44 12.47
CA ALA A 8 -39.67 -14.32 11.54
C ALA A 8 -39.64 -15.56 10.62
N ILE A 9 -40.03 -15.39 9.36
CA ILE A 9 -39.96 -16.43 8.33
C ILE A 9 -38.54 -16.40 7.75
N LYS A 10 -37.76 -17.45 7.98
CA LYS A 10 -36.44 -17.63 7.38
C LYS A 10 -36.59 -18.42 6.07
N ALA A 11 -36.25 -17.80 4.94
CA ALA A 11 -36.16 -18.47 3.65
C ALA A 11 -34.68 -18.67 3.28
N THR A 12 -34.30 -19.90 2.94
CA THR A 12 -32.98 -20.23 2.38
C THR A 12 -33.13 -20.47 0.88
N CYS A 13 -32.34 -19.77 0.08
CA CYS A 13 -32.28 -19.92 -1.38
C CYS A 13 -30.90 -20.46 -1.75
N GLU A 14 -30.87 -21.50 -2.57
CA GLU A 14 -29.65 -21.96 -3.24
C GLU A 14 -29.50 -21.15 -4.52
N SER A 15 -28.51 -20.25 -4.56
CA SER A 15 -28.21 -19.43 -5.72
C SER A 15 -27.00 -20.02 -6.45
N ASN A 16 -27.18 -20.41 -7.71
CA ASN A 16 -26.07 -20.70 -8.61
C ASN A 16 -25.41 -19.38 -9.02
N SER A 17 -24.58 -18.81 -8.14
CA SER A 17 -23.68 -17.73 -8.53
C SER A 17 -22.73 -18.23 -9.61
N LEU A 18 -22.76 -17.59 -10.78
CA LEU A 18 -21.92 -17.91 -11.94
C LEU A 18 -20.43 -17.65 -11.70
N ILE A 19 -20.07 -16.97 -10.61
CA ILE A 19 -18.69 -16.57 -10.30
C ILE A 19 -18.34 -17.10 -8.90
N ASN A 20 -18.11 -18.40 -8.80
CA ASN A 20 -17.34 -18.96 -7.68
C ASN A 20 -16.17 -19.75 -8.26
N ILE A 21 -14.96 -19.26 -8.02
CA ILE A 21 -13.72 -19.78 -8.60
C ILE A 21 -13.22 -21.01 -7.79
N GLN A 22 -13.71 -21.20 -6.56
CA GLN A 22 -13.33 -22.33 -5.71
C GLN A 22 -14.01 -23.63 -6.16
N GLN A 23 -13.22 -24.69 -6.39
CA GLN A 23 -13.75 -25.99 -6.76
C GLN A 23 -14.36 -26.69 -5.53
N LYS A 24 -15.65 -27.04 -5.64
CA LYS A 24 -16.41 -27.78 -4.62
C LYS A 24 -16.77 -29.16 -5.15
N SER A 25 -16.48 -30.19 -4.35
CA SER A 25 -16.86 -31.58 -4.63
C SER A 25 -17.76 -32.08 -3.52
N LEU A 26 -18.97 -32.52 -3.87
CA LEU A 26 -19.91 -33.19 -2.97
C LEU A 26 -20.10 -34.64 -3.44
N ILE A 27 -19.77 -35.59 -2.58
CA ILE A 27 -19.96 -37.02 -2.83
C ILE A 27 -20.84 -37.55 -1.72
N GLY A 28 -21.91 -38.27 -2.06
CA GLY A 28 -22.79 -38.84 -1.07
C GLY A 28 -23.45 -40.12 -1.54
N THR A 29 -24.03 -40.84 -0.58
CA THR A 29 -24.86 -42.01 -0.81
C THR A 29 -26.06 -41.96 0.13
N ARG A 30 -27.20 -42.43 -0.37
CA ARG A 30 -28.43 -42.60 0.40
C ARG A 30 -28.91 -44.03 0.24
N LEU A 31 -29.25 -44.66 1.36
CA LEU A 31 -29.79 -46.01 1.45
C LEU A 31 -31.20 -45.93 2.03
N ASP A 32 -32.20 -46.35 1.26
CA ASP A 32 -33.59 -46.43 1.70
C ASP A 32 -34.00 -47.89 1.86
N TYR A 33 -34.38 -48.27 3.09
CA TYR A 33 -34.85 -49.60 3.45
C TYR A 33 -36.32 -49.56 3.86
N LYS A 34 -37.18 -50.11 3.00
CA LYS A 34 -38.61 -50.27 3.28
C LYS A 34 -38.84 -51.56 4.07
N HIS A 35 -38.88 -51.47 5.40
CA HIS A 35 -39.12 -52.62 6.29
C HIS A 35 -40.56 -53.13 6.19
N SER A 36 -41.54 -52.24 6.00
CA SER A 36 -42.94 -52.58 5.73
C SER A 36 -43.65 -51.45 4.97
N ASP A 37 -44.93 -51.63 4.61
CA ASP A 37 -45.74 -50.53 4.06
C ASP A 37 -45.96 -49.36 5.04
N LYS A 38 -45.62 -49.56 6.31
CA LYS A 38 -45.79 -48.58 7.38
C LYS A 38 -44.49 -47.98 7.90
N LEU A 39 -43.35 -48.64 7.70
CA LEU A 39 -42.06 -48.24 8.26
C LEU A 39 -41.01 -48.17 7.15
N LEU A 40 -40.46 -46.98 6.95
CA LEU A 40 -39.32 -46.72 6.08
C LEU A 40 -38.16 -46.19 6.92
N LEU A 41 -36.98 -46.75 6.69
CA LEU A 41 -35.73 -46.35 7.34
C LEU A 41 -34.76 -45.89 6.26
N GLY A 42 -34.17 -44.71 6.44
CA GLY A 42 -33.17 -44.12 5.57
C GLY A 42 -31.84 -43.96 6.28
N GLY A 43 -30.76 -44.06 5.52
CA GLY A 43 -29.41 -43.71 5.94
C GLY A 43 -28.75 -42.85 4.89
N THR A 44 -28.13 -41.74 5.29
CA THR A 44 -27.45 -40.82 4.37
C THR A 44 -26.02 -40.62 4.83
N TYR A 45 -25.07 -40.65 3.90
CA TYR A 45 -23.69 -40.23 4.12
C TYR A 45 -23.31 -39.25 3.03
N MET A 46 -22.73 -38.11 3.40
CA MET A 46 -22.21 -37.12 2.46
C MET A 46 -20.84 -36.64 2.92
N TYR A 47 -19.98 -36.34 1.95
CA TYR A 47 -18.66 -35.76 2.11
C TYR A 47 -18.53 -34.59 1.15
N MET A 48 -18.23 -33.42 1.69
CA MET A 48 -17.99 -32.20 0.93
C MET A 48 -16.55 -31.76 1.13
N ASN A 49 -15.88 -31.45 0.02
CA ASN A 49 -14.52 -30.93 0.02
C ASN A 49 -14.41 -29.75 -0.92
N GLU A 50 -13.85 -28.66 -0.42
CA GLU A 50 -13.51 -27.46 -1.16
C GLU A 50 -11.99 -27.39 -1.33
N ARG A 51 -11.53 -26.99 -2.51
CA ARG A 51 -10.12 -26.74 -2.78
C ARG A 51 -9.91 -25.23 -2.89
N PRO A 52 -9.07 -24.62 -2.03
CA PRO A 52 -8.76 -23.21 -2.14
C PRO A 52 -7.88 -22.97 -3.37
N LEU A 53 -7.86 -21.73 -3.85
CA LEU A 53 -7.03 -21.32 -5.00
C LEU A 53 -5.56 -21.20 -4.61
N THR A 54 -5.32 -20.62 -3.44
CA THR A 54 -4.00 -20.45 -2.81
C THR A 54 -3.88 -21.34 -1.58
N ASN A 55 -2.66 -21.52 -1.07
CA ASN A 55 -2.43 -22.36 0.11
C ASN A 55 -2.45 -21.54 1.42
N LYS A 56 -2.29 -20.21 1.36
CA LYS A 56 -2.61 -19.29 2.47
C LYS A 56 -4.08 -18.92 2.38
N VAL A 57 -4.83 -19.18 3.45
CA VAL A 57 -6.28 -18.93 3.50
C VAL A 57 -6.61 -18.11 4.73
N ASN A 58 -7.29 -16.98 4.51
CA ASN A 58 -7.71 -16.07 5.57
C ASN A 58 -8.83 -16.66 6.44
N ILE A 59 -8.93 -16.16 7.67
CA ILE A 59 -10.04 -16.48 8.58
C ILE A 59 -11.40 -16.17 7.93
N GLY A 60 -12.33 -17.12 8.00
CA GLY A 60 -13.65 -17.05 7.35
C GLY A 60 -13.66 -17.57 5.91
N GLU A 61 -12.49 -17.67 5.26
CA GLU A 61 -12.34 -18.22 3.91
C GLU A 61 -11.92 -19.68 3.91
N GLU A 62 -11.85 -20.34 5.06
CA GLU A 62 -11.34 -21.70 5.18
C GLU A 62 -12.08 -22.68 4.26
N PRO A 63 -11.34 -23.55 3.54
CA PRO A 63 -11.95 -24.54 2.68
C PRO A 63 -12.75 -25.55 3.51
N LEU A 64 -13.98 -25.79 3.07
CA LEU A 64 -14.87 -26.79 3.65
C LEU A 64 -14.30 -28.21 3.49
N ARG A 65 -14.27 -28.96 4.59
CA ARG A 65 -13.99 -30.40 4.54
C ARG A 65 -14.79 -31.13 5.60
N ASN A 66 -16.00 -31.54 5.24
CA ASN A 66 -16.99 -32.05 6.18
C ASN A 66 -17.53 -33.40 5.72
N SER A 67 -17.69 -34.33 6.66
CA SER A 67 -18.54 -35.50 6.49
C SER A 67 -19.80 -35.32 7.33
N ILE A 68 -20.96 -35.65 6.80
CA ILE A 68 -22.17 -35.79 7.60
C ILE A 68 -22.76 -37.17 7.34
N TRP A 69 -23.18 -37.83 8.41
CA TRP A 69 -23.99 -39.03 8.28
C TRP A 69 -25.26 -38.87 9.09
N GLY A 70 -26.33 -39.47 8.62
CA GLY A 70 -27.63 -39.37 9.26
C GLY A 70 -28.47 -40.61 9.06
N LEU A 71 -29.43 -40.75 9.96
CA LEU A 71 -30.44 -41.80 9.95
C LEU A 71 -31.80 -41.12 10.00
N ASP A 72 -32.69 -41.54 9.13
CA ASP A 72 -34.06 -41.07 9.11
C ASP A 72 -35.05 -42.24 9.17
N GLY A 73 -36.22 -41.97 9.71
CA GLY A 73 -37.26 -42.96 9.88
C GLY A 73 -38.63 -42.32 9.73
N SER A 74 -39.52 -42.97 8.99
CA SER A 74 -40.92 -42.59 8.91
C SER A 74 -41.81 -43.79 9.23
N TYR A 75 -42.73 -43.59 10.17
CA TYR A 75 -43.72 -44.56 10.59
C TYR A 75 -45.13 -43.99 10.41
N ASN A 76 -45.92 -44.61 9.54
CA ASN A 76 -47.28 -44.19 9.23
C ASN A 76 -48.25 -45.35 9.46
N THR A 77 -49.24 -45.15 10.33
CA THR A 77 -50.30 -46.16 10.54
C THR A 77 -51.66 -45.53 10.81
N GLU A 78 -52.71 -46.25 10.44
CA GLU A 78 -54.07 -45.97 10.91
C GLU A 78 -54.20 -46.35 12.39
N SER A 79 -54.88 -45.52 13.19
CA SER A 79 -55.14 -45.77 14.61
C SER A 79 -56.64 -45.83 14.89
N ARG A 80 -57.16 -47.06 15.02
CA ARG A 80 -58.56 -47.30 15.42
C ARG A 80 -58.87 -46.82 16.83
N PHE A 81 -57.86 -46.79 17.71
CA PHE A 81 -58.01 -46.26 19.06
C PHE A 81 -58.34 -44.77 19.04
N LEU A 82 -57.57 -43.99 18.26
CA LEU A 82 -57.82 -42.55 18.12
C LEU A 82 -59.15 -42.27 17.43
N THR A 83 -59.55 -43.04 16.40
CA THR A 83 -60.89 -42.89 15.79
C THR A 83 -62.00 -43.09 16.82
N ARG A 84 -61.94 -44.18 17.60
CA ARG A 84 -62.95 -44.45 18.64
C ARG A 84 -62.95 -43.43 19.77
N MET A 85 -61.80 -42.79 20.06
CA MET A 85 -61.73 -41.72 21.04
C MET A 85 -62.47 -40.48 20.55
N VAL A 86 -62.36 -40.16 19.26
CA VAL A 86 -63.11 -39.07 18.62
C VAL A 86 -64.61 -39.39 18.57
N ASP A 87 -65.00 -40.62 18.19
CA ASP A 87 -66.41 -41.06 18.16
C ASP A 87 -67.11 -41.04 19.53
N LYS A 88 -66.35 -41.06 20.62
CA LYS A 88 -66.88 -40.98 21.99
C LYS A 88 -67.16 -39.55 22.44
N LEU A 89 -66.71 -38.54 21.70
CA LEU A 89 -67.02 -37.15 22.02
C LEU A 89 -68.48 -36.86 21.68
N PRO A 90 -69.25 -36.27 22.61
CA PRO A 90 -70.66 -36.00 22.37
C PRO A 90 -70.82 -35.03 21.18
N PHE A 91 -71.82 -35.30 20.34
CA PHE A 91 -72.17 -34.51 19.14
C PHE A 91 -71.19 -34.59 17.96
N ILE A 92 -70.20 -35.49 17.98
CA ILE A 92 -69.29 -35.74 16.86
C ILE A 92 -69.52 -37.16 16.31
N GLU A 93 -69.75 -37.27 14.99
CA GLU A 93 -69.85 -38.56 14.28
C GLU A 93 -68.91 -38.52 13.07
N THR A 94 -67.80 -39.25 13.12
CA THR A 94 -66.79 -39.25 12.04
C THR A 94 -66.82 -40.52 11.21
N LYS A 95 -66.61 -40.38 9.89
CA LYS A 95 -66.45 -41.51 8.95
C LYS A 95 -65.01 -41.72 8.49
N GLU A 96 -64.12 -40.76 8.76
CA GLU A 96 -62.71 -40.86 8.41
C GLU A 96 -61.91 -41.61 9.48
N LYS A 97 -60.88 -42.32 9.04
CA LYS A 97 -59.95 -42.98 9.96
C LYS A 97 -58.92 -42.00 10.48
N SER A 98 -58.52 -42.18 11.74
CA SER A 98 -57.43 -41.41 12.33
C SER A 98 -56.10 -42.02 11.92
N THR A 99 -55.10 -41.17 11.63
CA THR A 99 -53.75 -41.60 11.27
C THR A 99 -52.72 -40.99 12.22
N ILE A 100 -51.66 -41.75 12.46
CA ILE A 100 -50.49 -41.30 13.19
C ILE A 100 -49.30 -41.43 12.24
N SER A 101 -48.62 -40.32 12.05
CA SER A 101 -47.39 -40.19 11.27
C SER A 101 -46.28 -39.70 12.18
N ILE A 102 -45.22 -40.49 12.31
CA ILE A 102 -44.04 -40.12 13.09
C ILE A 102 -42.86 -40.11 12.12
N THR A 103 -42.19 -38.98 12.02
CA THR A 103 -40.91 -38.87 11.31
C THR A 103 -39.84 -38.46 12.30
N GLY A 104 -38.66 -39.03 12.14
CA GLY A 104 -37.49 -38.66 12.93
C GLY A 104 -36.26 -38.67 12.06
N GLU A 105 -35.37 -37.70 12.29
CA GLU A 105 -34.09 -37.61 11.62
C GLU A 105 -33.01 -37.36 12.67
N PHE A 106 -31.87 -38.00 12.49
CA PHE A 106 -30.65 -37.76 13.24
C PHE A 106 -29.53 -37.49 12.24
N ALA A 107 -28.70 -36.50 12.51
CA ALA A 107 -27.53 -36.21 11.71
C ALA A 107 -26.33 -35.90 12.61
N HIS A 108 -25.17 -36.43 12.26
CA HIS A 108 -23.91 -36.16 12.92
C HIS A 108 -22.89 -35.61 11.92
N LEU A 109 -22.40 -34.41 12.19
CA LEU A 109 -21.40 -33.71 11.39
C LEU A 109 -20.01 -33.97 11.99
N ILE A 110 -19.10 -34.46 11.15
CA ILE A 110 -17.70 -34.69 11.45
C ILE A 110 -16.86 -33.75 10.59
N PRO A 111 -16.25 -32.70 11.16
CA PRO A 111 -15.36 -31.84 10.43
C PRO A 111 -13.96 -32.45 10.31
N HIS A 112 -13.31 -32.23 9.19
CA HIS A 112 -11.95 -32.66 8.92
C HIS A 112 -11.04 -31.45 8.71
N LYS A 113 -9.74 -31.65 8.95
CA LYS A 113 -8.74 -30.62 8.63
C LYS A 113 -8.46 -30.63 7.13
N ALA A 114 -8.63 -29.48 6.48
CA ALA A 114 -8.18 -29.29 5.11
C ALA A 114 -6.64 -29.31 5.02
N LYS A 115 -6.10 -29.55 3.82
CA LYS A 115 -4.67 -29.37 3.57
C LYS A 115 -4.44 -27.88 3.32
N THR A 116 -3.63 -27.26 4.17
CA THR A 116 -3.16 -25.87 4.11
C THR A 116 -1.64 -25.87 4.14
N GLN A 117 -0.98 -24.77 3.78
CA GLN A 117 0.48 -24.65 3.90
C GLN A 117 0.91 -24.69 5.37
N GLY A 118 2.09 -25.25 5.64
CA GLY A 118 2.58 -25.48 7.00
C GLY A 118 1.75 -26.55 7.75
N ASP A 119 1.12 -26.15 8.85
CA ASP A 119 0.27 -27.02 9.67
C ASP A 119 -1.09 -27.29 8.96
N LYS A 120 -1.70 -28.47 9.17
CA LYS A 120 -3.03 -28.77 8.63
C LYS A 120 -4.12 -28.00 9.38
N GLY A 121 -4.96 -27.26 8.64
CA GLY A 121 -6.05 -26.47 9.21
C GLY A 121 -5.57 -25.15 9.81
N THR A 122 -4.72 -24.45 9.06
CA THR A 122 -4.21 -23.11 9.37
C THR A 122 -5.13 -22.06 8.77
N SER A 123 -5.46 -21.03 9.54
CA SER A 123 -6.19 -19.84 9.10
C SER A 123 -5.38 -18.60 9.39
N TYR A 124 -5.18 -17.74 8.40
CA TYR A 124 -4.43 -16.52 8.56
C TYR A 124 -5.28 -15.40 9.16
N LEU A 125 -4.72 -14.73 10.16
CA LEU A 125 -5.20 -13.42 10.58
C LEU A 125 -4.52 -12.34 9.75
N ASP A 126 -3.22 -12.50 9.52
CA ASP A 126 -2.42 -11.64 8.66
C ASP A 126 -1.19 -12.41 8.17
N ASP A 127 -0.99 -12.48 6.87
CA ASP A 127 0.23 -13.00 6.25
C ASP A 127 1.24 -11.89 5.91
N PHE A 128 0.89 -10.63 6.20
CA PHE A 128 1.69 -9.43 5.96
C PHE A 128 1.99 -9.10 4.49
N GLU A 129 1.45 -9.86 3.54
CA GLU A 129 1.64 -9.62 2.09
C GLU A 129 0.97 -8.32 1.65
N GLY A 130 -0.17 -7.99 2.27
CA GLY A 130 -0.89 -6.72 2.08
C GLY A 130 -0.53 -5.63 3.07
N ALA A 131 0.55 -5.78 3.86
CA ALA A 131 0.91 -4.81 4.91
C ALA A 131 1.28 -3.43 4.34
N GLU A 132 1.73 -3.39 3.09
CA GLU A 132 2.06 -2.16 2.36
C GLU A 132 1.40 -2.15 0.98
N THR A 133 0.98 -0.97 0.54
CA THR A 133 0.45 -0.74 -0.80
C THR A 133 1.14 0.48 -1.40
N PRO A 134 1.98 0.30 -2.44
CA PRO A 134 2.66 1.41 -3.09
C PRO A 134 1.77 2.14 -4.10
N TYR A 135 1.96 3.45 -4.21
CA TYR A 135 1.41 4.31 -5.24
C TYR A 135 2.56 4.96 -6.03
N ASP A 136 2.81 4.48 -7.24
CA ASP A 136 3.94 4.94 -8.08
C ASP A 136 3.79 6.42 -8.46
N LEU A 137 4.88 7.17 -8.29
CA LEU A 137 4.99 8.57 -8.65
C LEU A 137 5.96 8.84 -9.81
N LYS A 138 6.60 7.83 -10.40
CA LYS A 138 7.65 7.99 -11.43
C LYS A 138 7.17 8.44 -12.81
N TYR A 139 5.86 8.42 -13.06
CA TYR A 139 5.34 8.73 -14.39
C TYR A 139 5.73 10.16 -14.81
N VAL A 140 6.68 10.26 -15.74
CA VAL A 140 7.36 11.52 -16.12
C VAL A 140 6.37 12.60 -16.56
N ARG A 141 5.33 12.24 -17.31
CA ARG A 141 4.32 13.20 -17.81
C ARG A 141 3.39 13.74 -16.73
N SER A 142 3.40 13.18 -15.52
CA SER A 142 2.70 13.78 -14.37
C SER A 142 3.51 14.88 -13.70
N TRP A 143 4.79 15.04 -14.04
CA TRP A 143 5.67 16.06 -13.49
C TRP A 143 5.79 17.27 -14.42
N TYR A 144 5.69 18.44 -13.81
CA TYR A 144 5.78 19.76 -14.42
C TYR A 144 6.95 20.52 -13.80
N MET A 145 7.37 21.62 -14.44
CA MET A 145 8.36 22.52 -13.87
C MET A 145 7.86 23.07 -12.53
N ALA A 146 8.73 23.13 -11.51
CA ALA A 146 8.34 23.67 -10.20
C ALA A 146 8.34 25.20 -10.16
N SER A 147 7.38 25.80 -9.46
CA SER A 147 7.46 27.19 -9.00
C SER A 147 8.59 27.41 -8.00
N THR A 148 9.11 28.64 -7.90
CA THR A 148 10.13 28.99 -6.90
C THR A 148 9.55 28.85 -5.48
N PRO A 149 10.16 28.06 -4.59
CA PRO A 149 9.73 27.97 -3.21
C PRO A 149 9.71 29.33 -2.52
N GLN A 150 8.57 29.70 -1.92
CA GLN A 150 8.43 30.96 -1.18
C GLN A 150 8.35 30.70 0.33
N GLY A 151 8.46 31.76 1.14
CA GLY A 151 8.36 31.66 2.60
C GLY A 151 9.62 31.11 3.29
N GLN A 152 10.74 31.05 2.55
CA GLN A 152 12.01 30.50 3.00
C GLN A 152 13.17 31.45 2.71
N PRO A 153 13.29 32.58 3.44
CA PRO A 153 14.30 33.61 3.16
C PRO A 153 15.75 33.11 3.26
N ASP A 154 15.97 32.02 3.99
CA ASP A 154 17.24 31.34 4.17
C ASP A 154 17.72 30.58 2.93
N LEU A 155 16.80 29.99 2.16
CA LEU A 155 17.12 29.22 0.95
C LEU A 155 16.82 30.01 -0.34
N PHE A 156 15.80 30.85 -0.32
CA PHE A 156 15.28 31.59 -1.48
C PHE A 156 15.17 33.10 -1.16
N PRO A 157 16.28 33.79 -0.86
CA PRO A 157 16.28 35.21 -0.51
C PRO A 157 15.70 36.10 -1.61
N GLU A 158 15.76 35.69 -2.88
CA GLU A 158 15.17 36.39 -4.02
C GLU A 158 13.64 36.53 -3.92
N THR A 159 12.98 35.65 -3.16
CA THR A 159 11.53 35.71 -2.93
C THR A 159 11.10 36.67 -1.82
N THR A 160 12.08 37.29 -1.13
CA THR A 160 11.84 38.14 0.05
C THR A 160 11.77 39.63 -0.28
N THR A 161 12.35 40.04 -1.41
CA THR A 161 12.58 41.45 -1.75
C THR A 161 11.80 41.83 -3.00
N SER A 162 10.51 42.16 -2.87
CA SER A 162 9.83 43.02 -3.86
C SER A 162 8.40 43.38 -3.46
N PHE A 163 8.00 44.59 -3.82
CA PHE A 163 6.63 45.09 -3.69
C PHE A 163 5.64 44.47 -4.72
N LYS A 164 6.13 43.57 -5.61
CA LYS A 164 5.37 42.78 -6.60
C LYS A 164 6.16 41.51 -6.97
N ALA A 165 5.53 40.34 -6.94
CA ALA A 165 6.12 39.13 -7.52
C ALA A 165 6.35 39.32 -9.03
N ASP A 166 7.52 38.91 -9.52
CA ASP A 166 7.88 38.84 -10.94
C ASP A 166 8.95 37.76 -11.19
N SER A 167 9.38 37.59 -12.45
CA SER A 167 10.37 36.56 -12.84
C SER A 167 11.77 36.73 -12.21
N THR A 168 12.03 37.79 -11.43
CA THR A 168 13.27 37.86 -10.62
C THR A 168 13.33 36.77 -9.54
N TYR A 169 12.19 36.21 -9.15
CA TYR A 169 12.11 35.02 -8.28
C TYR A 169 12.74 33.78 -8.93
N ASN A 170 12.92 33.77 -10.26
CA ASN A 170 13.60 32.69 -10.99
C ASN A 170 15.10 32.97 -11.19
N SER A 171 15.67 34.03 -10.58
CA SER A 171 17.06 34.47 -10.81
C SER A 171 18.14 33.44 -10.46
N LYS A 172 17.84 32.51 -9.55
CA LYS A 172 18.71 31.40 -9.14
C LYS A 172 18.33 30.05 -9.77
N ARG A 173 17.43 30.05 -10.75
CA ARG A 173 16.97 28.82 -11.38
C ARG A 173 17.98 28.33 -12.41
N ALA A 174 18.51 27.14 -12.18
CA ALA A 174 19.42 26.44 -13.08
C ALA A 174 18.69 25.48 -14.03
N LYS A 175 19.41 24.95 -15.02
CA LYS A 175 18.86 24.01 -16.01
C LYS A 175 18.65 22.63 -15.36
N LEU A 176 17.45 22.09 -15.51
CA LEU A 176 17.07 20.75 -15.12
C LEU A 176 16.33 20.09 -16.27
N ALA A 177 16.69 18.84 -16.56
CA ALA A 177 15.95 17.99 -17.45
C ALA A 177 15.42 16.78 -16.67
N TRP A 178 14.12 16.49 -16.79
CA TRP A 178 13.47 15.32 -16.20
C TRP A 178 12.86 14.45 -17.30
N TYR A 179 13.20 13.17 -17.31
CA TYR A 179 12.83 12.29 -18.41
C TYR A 179 12.89 10.81 -18.02
N ASN A 180 12.33 9.98 -18.88
CA ASN A 180 12.64 8.57 -18.97
C ASN A 180 13.30 8.37 -20.34
N ILE A 181 14.43 7.68 -20.38
CA ILE A 181 15.20 7.52 -21.62
C ILE A 181 14.44 6.57 -22.55
N ASP A 182 14.12 7.04 -23.75
CA ASP A 182 13.53 6.24 -24.82
C ASP A 182 14.41 5.00 -25.12
N PRO A 183 13.84 3.78 -25.11
CA PRO A 183 14.55 2.54 -25.42
C PRO A 183 15.30 2.55 -26.78
N VAL A 184 14.96 3.43 -27.72
CA VAL A 184 15.72 3.64 -28.96
C VAL A 184 17.18 4.02 -28.67
N PHE A 185 17.45 4.81 -27.63
CA PHE A 185 18.82 5.17 -27.24
C PHE A 185 19.55 4.05 -26.50
N GLN A 186 18.82 3.07 -25.98
CA GLN A 186 19.36 1.99 -25.15
C GLN A 186 19.46 0.65 -25.89
N SER A 187 18.96 0.58 -27.12
CA SER A 187 19.02 -0.60 -27.98
C SER A 187 19.84 -0.32 -29.24
N LYS A 188 20.28 -1.38 -29.92
CA LYS A 188 20.88 -1.27 -31.26
C LYS A 188 19.78 -1.43 -32.31
N SER A 189 19.14 -0.32 -32.67
CA SER A 189 18.13 -0.29 -33.73
C SER A 189 18.60 0.58 -34.90
N ASN A 190 17.94 0.48 -36.04
CA ASN A 190 18.14 1.40 -37.17
C ASN A 190 17.65 2.83 -36.88
N LEU A 191 16.87 3.02 -35.81
CA LEU A 191 16.37 4.32 -35.34
C LEU A 191 17.33 5.01 -34.37
N THR A 192 18.32 4.27 -33.87
CA THR A 192 19.34 4.77 -32.96
C THR A 192 20.35 5.64 -33.74
N PRO A 193 20.58 6.91 -33.36
CA PRO A 193 21.53 7.76 -34.05
C PRO A 193 22.93 7.15 -34.11
N SER A 194 23.60 7.28 -35.27
CA SER A 194 24.88 6.59 -35.54
C SER A 194 26.04 7.03 -34.64
N ASN A 195 25.91 8.18 -33.98
CA ASN A 195 26.92 8.68 -33.06
C ASN A 195 26.84 8.05 -31.65
N ILE A 196 25.75 7.35 -31.32
CA ILE A 196 25.58 6.67 -30.04
C ILE A 196 26.24 5.29 -30.12
N ASN A 197 27.26 5.07 -29.30
CA ASN A 197 28.04 3.83 -29.27
C ASN A 197 27.71 2.94 -28.06
N THR A 198 28.18 1.69 -28.07
CA THR A 198 27.93 0.70 -27.00
C THR A 198 28.43 1.15 -25.63
N LEU A 199 29.56 1.85 -25.60
CA LEU A 199 30.14 2.35 -24.35
C LEU A 199 29.20 3.37 -23.69
N GLN A 200 28.60 4.26 -24.47
CA GLN A 200 27.62 5.22 -23.97
C GLN A 200 26.32 4.55 -23.53
N GLN A 201 25.85 3.56 -24.29
CA GLN A 201 24.68 2.77 -23.90
C GLN A 201 24.92 1.95 -22.63
N SER A 202 26.18 1.74 -22.25
CA SER A 202 26.59 1.05 -21.03
C SER A 202 26.87 2.01 -19.87
N ASN A 203 26.82 3.32 -20.10
CA ASN A 203 27.01 4.33 -19.07
C ASN A 203 25.87 4.27 -18.04
N HIS A 204 26.17 4.31 -16.74
CA HIS A 204 25.17 4.24 -15.66
C HIS A 204 24.08 5.32 -15.75
N TRP A 205 24.38 6.48 -16.34
CA TRP A 205 23.42 7.57 -16.55
C TRP A 205 22.44 7.34 -17.70
N VAL A 206 22.72 6.36 -18.58
CA VAL A 206 22.00 6.17 -19.84
C VAL A 206 21.43 4.77 -19.99
N ARG A 207 22.16 3.76 -19.53
CA ARG A 207 21.85 2.34 -19.76
C ARG A 207 20.46 1.96 -19.30
N THR A 208 19.95 0.89 -19.90
CA THR A 208 18.75 0.19 -19.41
C THR A 208 19.00 -0.35 -18.01
N VAL A 209 18.05 -0.10 -17.12
CA VAL A 209 17.97 -0.77 -15.81
C VAL A 209 16.94 -1.88 -15.95
N THR A 210 17.28 -3.09 -15.55
CA THR A 210 16.35 -4.23 -15.57
C THR A 210 15.73 -4.43 -14.19
N LEU A 211 14.51 -4.96 -14.14
CA LEU A 211 13.86 -5.31 -12.88
C LEU A 211 14.73 -6.25 -12.03
N LYS A 212 15.39 -7.21 -12.67
CA LYS A 212 16.29 -8.18 -12.00
C LYS A 212 17.58 -7.58 -11.45
N GLU A 213 17.99 -6.40 -11.92
CA GLU A 213 19.15 -5.73 -11.34
C GLU A 213 18.87 -5.27 -9.91
N LEU A 214 17.67 -4.75 -9.67
CA LEU A 214 17.23 -4.26 -8.38
C LEU A 214 16.54 -5.34 -7.54
N PHE A 215 15.74 -6.18 -8.20
CA PHE A 215 14.90 -7.22 -7.60
C PHE A 215 15.24 -8.59 -8.22
N ASP A 216 16.35 -9.20 -7.78
CA ASP A 216 16.88 -10.43 -8.41
C ASP A 216 15.88 -11.61 -8.35
N GLU A 217 15.16 -11.72 -7.23
CA GLU A 217 14.18 -12.79 -6.96
C GLU A 217 12.80 -12.54 -7.58
N ILE A 218 12.64 -11.46 -8.37
CA ILE A 218 11.38 -11.18 -9.05
C ILE A 218 11.16 -12.18 -10.19
N GLU A 219 10.02 -12.87 -10.14
CA GLU A 219 9.55 -13.66 -11.26
C GLU A 219 8.65 -12.79 -12.13
N LEU A 220 8.95 -12.74 -13.44
CA LEU A 220 8.20 -11.96 -14.41
C LEU A 220 7.31 -12.88 -15.23
N GLN A 221 6.10 -12.41 -15.55
CA GLN A 221 5.20 -13.14 -16.43
C GLN A 221 5.78 -13.21 -17.84
N GLN A 222 5.43 -14.27 -18.59
CA GLN A 222 5.89 -14.41 -19.96
C GLN A 222 5.37 -13.25 -20.83
N GLY A 223 6.29 -12.52 -21.46
CA GLY A 223 5.97 -11.34 -22.28
C GLY A 223 5.94 -10.02 -21.52
N GLN A 224 6.09 -10.02 -20.19
CA GLN A 224 6.25 -8.80 -19.41
C GLN A 224 7.60 -8.13 -19.74
N PRO A 225 7.65 -6.80 -19.95
CA PRO A 225 8.90 -6.08 -20.12
C PRO A 225 9.83 -6.25 -18.92
N GLN A 226 11.09 -6.60 -19.16
CA GLN A 226 12.10 -6.71 -18.11
C GLN A 226 12.71 -5.36 -17.72
N GLN A 227 12.47 -4.31 -18.51
CA GLN A 227 12.99 -2.98 -18.28
C GLN A 227 12.25 -2.32 -17.12
N LEU A 228 13.00 -1.79 -16.15
CA LEU A 228 12.49 -0.91 -15.11
C LEU A 228 12.53 0.54 -15.63
N PRO A 229 11.38 1.19 -15.89
CA PRO A 229 11.38 2.58 -16.27
C PRO A 229 11.81 3.44 -15.08
N THR A 230 12.83 4.26 -15.27
CA THR A 230 13.31 5.22 -14.28
C THR A 230 12.69 6.60 -14.49
N LEU A 231 12.62 7.40 -13.44
CA LEU A 231 12.55 8.86 -13.55
C LEU A 231 13.99 9.36 -13.39
N ASP A 232 14.53 10.04 -14.39
CA ASP A 232 15.90 10.56 -14.37
C ASP A 232 15.86 12.08 -14.27
N LEU A 233 16.64 12.66 -13.35
CA LEU A 233 16.84 14.10 -13.19
C LEU A 233 18.29 14.46 -13.51
N SER A 234 18.50 15.21 -14.58
CA SER A 234 19.81 15.76 -14.96
C SER A 234 19.86 17.25 -14.65
N TYR A 235 20.66 17.61 -13.66
CA TYR A 235 20.81 18.97 -13.14
C TYR A 235 22.14 19.58 -13.56
N TYR A 236 22.10 20.82 -14.05
CA TYR A 236 23.25 21.59 -14.51
C TYR A 236 23.28 22.93 -13.77
N PRO A 237 23.92 23.01 -12.58
CA PRO A 237 23.81 24.17 -11.68
C PRO A 237 24.45 25.45 -12.22
N ASP A 238 25.41 25.32 -13.14
CA ASP A 238 26.12 26.42 -13.79
C ASP A 238 25.42 26.91 -15.06
N GLU A 239 24.30 26.31 -15.46
CA GLU A 239 23.57 26.70 -16.66
C GLU A 239 22.22 27.33 -16.34
N ARG A 240 21.86 28.35 -17.11
CA ARG A 240 20.60 29.07 -17.00
C ARG A 240 19.39 28.16 -17.28
N GLY A 241 18.44 28.10 -16.34
CA GLY A 241 17.15 27.45 -16.53
C GLY A 241 16.11 28.34 -17.21
N GLN A 242 14.94 27.77 -17.52
CA GLN A 242 13.82 28.48 -18.15
C GLN A 242 13.33 29.65 -17.28
N TYR A 243 12.96 30.76 -17.92
CA TYR A 243 12.46 32.00 -17.29
C TYR A 243 13.41 32.65 -16.28
N ASN A 244 14.71 32.33 -16.33
CA ASN A 244 15.74 32.98 -15.51
C ASN A 244 16.35 34.18 -16.26
N PHE A 245 15.97 35.40 -15.88
CA PHE A 245 16.47 36.64 -16.49
C PHE A 245 17.60 37.31 -15.68
N ASN A 246 18.39 36.52 -14.93
CA ASN A 246 19.51 37.04 -14.15
C ASN A 246 20.69 37.45 -15.05
N THR A 247 21.10 38.71 -14.96
CA THR A 247 22.31 39.23 -15.65
C THR A 247 23.47 39.49 -14.69
N GLU A 248 23.23 39.55 -13.38
CA GLU A 248 24.22 39.90 -12.36
C GLU A 248 25.23 38.76 -12.16
N ASN A 249 24.77 37.51 -12.12
CA ASN A 249 25.62 36.34 -11.91
C ASN A 249 26.00 35.61 -13.20
N MET A 250 25.58 36.09 -14.37
CA MET A 250 25.95 35.48 -15.65
C MET A 250 27.37 35.87 -16.05
N GLU A 251 28.18 34.91 -16.48
CA GLU A 251 29.54 35.06 -17.02
C GLU A 251 29.52 35.24 -18.55
N ALA A 252 30.64 35.65 -19.15
CA ALA A 252 30.71 35.96 -20.59
C ALA A 252 30.50 34.75 -21.52
N ASP A 253 30.69 33.54 -21.00
CA ASP A 253 30.43 32.27 -21.69
C ASP A 253 28.97 31.80 -21.55
N GLY A 254 28.15 32.48 -20.74
CA GLY A 254 26.74 32.14 -20.50
C GLY A 254 26.51 31.28 -19.26
N THR A 255 27.57 30.87 -18.55
CA THR A 255 27.44 30.14 -17.28
C THR A 255 27.02 31.06 -16.13
N LEU A 256 26.49 30.46 -15.07
CA LEU A 256 26.08 31.13 -13.83
C LEU A 256 27.18 31.00 -12.78
N ASN A 257 27.61 32.14 -12.25
CA ASN A 257 28.49 32.24 -11.10
C ASN A 257 27.77 31.74 -9.83
N ASN A 258 28.52 31.12 -8.92
CA ASN A 258 28.01 30.49 -7.68
C ASN A 258 26.98 29.36 -7.89
N PRO A 259 27.32 28.27 -8.61
CA PRO A 259 26.41 27.14 -8.89
C PRO A 259 25.74 26.53 -7.64
N LYS A 260 26.41 26.59 -6.48
CA LYS A 260 25.88 26.10 -5.20
C LYS A 260 24.60 26.80 -4.73
N GLU A 261 24.42 28.06 -5.10
CA GLU A 261 23.23 28.83 -4.73
C GLU A 261 22.06 28.60 -5.70
N ASN A 262 22.33 27.98 -6.85
CA ASN A 262 21.31 27.71 -7.84
C ASN A 262 20.52 26.46 -7.46
N TRP A 263 19.28 26.44 -7.94
CA TRP A 263 18.35 25.35 -7.72
C TRP A 263 17.56 25.03 -8.98
N ALA A 264 16.98 23.84 -9.04
CA ALA A 264 15.94 23.53 -10.01
C ALA A 264 15.04 22.41 -9.50
N GLY A 265 13.78 22.39 -9.95
CA GLY A 265 12.83 21.40 -9.46
C GLY A 265 11.66 21.12 -10.38
N ILE A 266 10.94 20.08 -10.02
CA ILE A 266 9.71 19.60 -10.65
C ILE A 266 8.60 19.46 -9.61
N MET A 267 7.35 19.61 -10.02
CA MET A 267 6.19 19.42 -9.16
C MET A 267 5.09 18.64 -9.87
N ARG A 268 4.23 17.99 -9.08
CA ARG A 268 3.08 17.25 -9.56
C ARG A 268 1.92 17.37 -8.59
N ARG A 269 0.71 17.12 -9.09
CA ARG A 269 -0.45 16.90 -8.23
C ARG A 269 -0.41 15.52 -7.57
N ILE A 270 -1.08 15.40 -6.43
CA ILE A 270 -1.32 14.16 -5.71
C ILE A 270 -2.80 13.79 -5.87
N GLU A 271 -3.06 12.59 -6.37
CA GLU A 271 -4.42 12.11 -6.65
C GLU A 271 -5.20 11.80 -5.37
N THR A 272 -4.52 11.27 -4.36
CA THR A 272 -5.10 10.89 -3.06
C THR A 272 -4.65 11.89 -2.00
N ASN A 273 -5.43 12.94 -1.74
CA ASN A 273 -4.98 14.09 -0.95
C ASN A 273 -5.11 13.95 0.58
N ASP A 274 -5.98 13.07 1.06
CA ASP A 274 -6.15 12.81 2.50
C ASP A 274 -5.27 11.64 2.95
N PHE A 275 -4.00 11.95 3.24
CA PHE A 275 -3.02 10.95 3.67
C PHE A 275 -3.36 10.35 5.04
N GLU A 276 -4.16 11.02 5.87
CA GLU A 276 -4.58 10.46 7.17
C GLU A 276 -5.65 9.39 6.98
N ALA A 277 -6.67 9.67 6.15
CA ALA A 277 -7.72 8.70 5.86
C ALA A 277 -7.19 7.49 5.09
N THR A 278 -6.27 7.71 4.13
CA THR A 278 -5.66 6.62 3.35
C THR A 278 -4.44 6.01 4.00
N ASN A 279 -4.00 6.52 5.15
CA ASN A 279 -2.87 6.02 5.92
C ASN A 279 -1.57 5.91 5.10
N ILE A 280 -1.23 6.96 4.35
CA ILE A 280 0.11 7.10 3.77
C ILE A 280 1.10 7.30 4.92
N ASP A 281 2.16 6.51 4.97
CA ASP A 281 3.10 6.54 6.09
C ASP A 281 4.47 7.13 5.69
N TYR A 282 4.97 6.79 4.51
CA TYR A 282 6.26 7.24 4.02
C TYR A 282 6.33 7.33 2.49
N ILE A 283 7.34 8.06 1.99
CA ILE A 283 7.76 8.04 0.58
C ILE A 283 8.89 7.04 0.46
N GLU A 284 8.79 6.08 -0.45
CA GLU A 284 9.88 5.17 -0.79
C GLU A 284 10.59 5.59 -2.07
N VAL A 285 11.92 5.57 -2.02
CA VAL A 285 12.77 5.90 -3.15
C VAL A 285 13.85 4.85 -3.31
N TRP A 286 14.01 4.32 -4.52
CA TRP A 286 15.21 3.58 -4.91
C TRP A 286 16.08 4.47 -5.80
N LEU A 287 17.18 4.97 -5.24
CA LEU A 287 18.08 5.92 -5.89
C LEU A 287 19.39 5.23 -6.32
N MET A 288 19.73 5.31 -7.60
CA MET A 288 21.05 4.86 -8.08
C MET A 288 22.14 5.76 -7.50
N ASP A 289 23.24 5.17 -7.04
CA ASP A 289 24.39 5.91 -6.52
C ASP A 289 24.92 6.95 -7.52
N PRO A 290 24.72 8.26 -7.26
CA PRO A 290 25.14 9.30 -8.20
C PRO A 290 26.67 9.45 -8.25
N PHE A 291 27.40 8.79 -7.34
CA PHE A 291 28.85 8.91 -7.22
C PHE A 291 29.62 7.78 -7.89
N VAL A 292 28.95 6.84 -8.57
CA VAL A 292 29.54 5.59 -9.11
C VAL A 292 30.86 5.82 -9.86
N TYR A 293 30.93 6.81 -10.75
CA TYR A 293 32.14 7.16 -11.50
C TYR A 293 33.20 7.86 -10.64
N SER A 294 32.81 8.84 -9.83
CA SER A 294 33.75 9.56 -8.95
C SER A 294 34.41 8.64 -7.92
N LYS A 295 33.66 7.66 -7.40
CA LYS A 295 34.18 6.60 -6.52
C LYS A 295 35.18 5.70 -7.24
N HIS A 296 34.86 5.28 -8.47
CA HIS A 296 35.76 4.45 -9.27
C HIS A 296 37.06 5.18 -9.64
N GLN A 297 36.98 6.47 -9.96
CA GLN A 297 38.13 7.29 -10.37
C GLN A 297 38.91 7.89 -9.18
N GLY A 298 38.36 7.86 -7.96
CA GLY A 298 38.94 8.51 -6.79
C GLY A 298 38.96 10.04 -6.89
N THR A 299 37.97 10.64 -7.56
CA THR A 299 37.85 12.09 -7.78
C THR A 299 36.93 12.74 -6.75
N LYS A 300 36.97 14.09 -6.66
CA LYS A 300 36.11 14.86 -5.75
C LYS A 300 34.64 14.58 -6.05
N HIS A 301 33.87 14.26 -5.02
CA HIS A 301 32.43 14.03 -5.13
C HIS A 301 31.66 15.35 -5.22
N ASN A 302 30.73 15.44 -6.15
CA ASN A 302 29.81 16.57 -6.28
C ASN A 302 28.62 16.41 -5.33
N THR A 303 28.71 16.99 -4.14
CA THR A 303 27.72 16.82 -3.07
C THR A 303 26.71 17.98 -3.04
N GLY A 304 25.47 17.70 -2.67
CA GLY A 304 24.41 18.70 -2.55
C GLY A 304 23.20 18.16 -1.82
N GLN A 305 22.02 18.71 -2.09
CA GLN A 305 20.77 18.32 -1.43
C GLN A 305 19.65 18.10 -2.44
N LEU A 306 18.82 17.08 -2.16
CA LEU A 306 17.52 16.87 -2.76
C LEU A 306 16.47 17.22 -1.70
N TYR A 307 15.49 18.02 -2.08
CA TYR A 307 14.37 18.39 -1.22
C TYR A 307 13.07 17.82 -1.79
N ILE A 308 12.20 17.37 -0.90
CA ILE A 308 10.84 16.98 -1.23
C ILE A 308 9.90 17.84 -0.39
N ASN A 309 8.90 18.44 -1.03
CA ASN A 309 7.85 19.21 -0.38
C ASN A 309 6.52 18.50 -0.58
N LEU A 310 5.73 18.36 0.48
CA LEU A 310 4.38 17.80 0.45
C LEU A 310 3.38 18.79 1.06
N GLY A 311 2.38 19.20 0.29
CA GLY A 311 1.32 20.08 0.78
C GLY A 311 0.60 20.83 -0.34
N SER A 312 0.35 22.10 -0.11
CA SER A 312 -0.03 23.06 -1.15
C SER A 312 1.22 23.78 -1.63
N VAL A 313 1.49 23.65 -2.93
CA VAL A 313 2.61 24.29 -3.61
C VAL A 313 2.02 25.26 -4.64
N SER A 314 2.65 26.41 -4.82
CA SER A 314 2.23 27.39 -5.82
C SER A 314 2.35 26.79 -7.20
N GLU A 315 1.35 26.98 -8.05
CA GLU A 315 1.41 26.59 -9.46
C GLU A 315 1.91 27.71 -10.38
N ASP A 316 2.06 28.93 -9.83
CA ASP A 316 2.64 30.11 -10.48
C ASP A 316 4.14 29.90 -10.77
N ILE A 317 4.47 29.45 -12.00
CA ILE A 317 5.84 29.15 -12.44
C ILE A 317 6.55 30.44 -12.85
N ILE A 318 5.84 31.33 -13.55
CA ILE A 318 6.27 32.69 -13.87
C ILE A 318 5.58 33.63 -12.88
N PRO A 319 6.24 34.06 -11.79
CA PRO A 319 5.53 34.63 -10.64
C PRO A 319 4.86 35.98 -10.94
N ASP A 320 3.66 35.97 -11.50
CA ASP A 320 2.90 37.17 -11.87
C ASP A 320 1.46 37.15 -11.31
N ARG A 321 1.11 36.06 -10.61
CA ARG A 321 -0.18 35.78 -9.98
C ARG A 321 -1.34 35.69 -10.97
N LYS A 322 -1.06 35.37 -12.21
CA LYS A 322 -2.06 35.10 -13.24
C LYS A 322 -1.89 33.65 -13.69
N ARG A 323 -2.83 33.22 -14.51
CA ARG A 323 -2.78 31.90 -15.13
C ARG A 323 -2.24 32.07 -16.54
N SER A 324 -1.06 31.54 -16.76
CA SER A 324 -0.51 31.35 -18.11
C SER A 324 -1.02 30.05 -18.69
N ALA A 325 -1.55 30.10 -19.91
CA ALA A 325 -2.06 28.94 -20.60
C ALA A 325 -2.09 29.17 -22.11
N GLU A 326 -1.45 28.28 -22.84
CA GLU A 326 -1.20 28.42 -24.29
C GLU A 326 -2.48 28.42 -25.13
N ASN A 327 -3.45 27.59 -24.78
CA ASN A 327 -4.75 27.55 -25.47
C ASN A 327 -5.62 28.80 -25.26
N GLY A 328 -5.25 29.66 -24.31
CA GLY A 328 -5.88 30.97 -24.13
C GLY A 328 -5.28 32.08 -25.00
N LEU A 329 -4.19 31.80 -25.74
CA LEU A 329 -3.47 32.81 -26.51
C LEU A 329 -4.17 33.17 -27.84
N PRO A 330 -3.93 34.38 -28.39
CA PRO A 330 -4.54 34.85 -29.63
C PRO A 330 -4.16 33.98 -30.83
N VAL A 331 -5.16 33.55 -31.59
CA VAL A 331 -5.00 32.82 -32.85
C VAL A 331 -5.41 33.71 -34.04
N PRO A 332 -4.92 33.46 -35.27
CA PRO A 332 -5.14 34.34 -36.42
C PRO A 332 -6.60 34.73 -36.71
N ASN A 333 -7.57 33.87 -36.37
CA ASN A 333 -9.01 34.09 -36.57
C ASN A 333 -9.80 34.16 -35.24
N GLY A 334 -9.12 34.39 -34.11
CA GLY A 334 -9.70 34.35 -32.76
C GLY A 334 -9.95 35.73 -32.14
N ASN A 335 -10.75 35.74 -31.07
CA ASN A 335 -11.05 36.94 -30.28
C ASN A 335 -10.31 36.99 -28.92
N TYR A 336 -9.38 36.06 -28.68
CA TYR A 336 -8.60 36.06 -27.45
C TYR A 336 -7.70 37.30 -27.41
N THR A 337 -7.58 37.89 -26.22
CA THR A 337 -6.69 39.02 -25.95
C THR A 337 -5.73 38.64 -24.85
N VAL A 338 -4.60 39.34 -24.76
CA VAL A 338 -3.61 39.11 -23.70
C VAL A 338 -3.50 40.32 -22.77
N ASP A 339 -3.10 40.05 -21.54
CA ASP A 339 -2.61 41.05 -20.61
C ASP A 339 -1.10 41.18 -20.75
N SER A 340 -0.60 42.41 -20.72
CA SER A 340 0.81 42.68 -20.96
C SER A 340 1.57 42.80 -19.64
N GLY A 341 2.30 41.75 -19.26
CA GLY A 341 3.25 41.74 -18.16
C GLY A 341 4.66 42.19 -18.60
N LYS A 342 5.57 42.35 -17.63
CA LYS A 342 6.97 42.69 -17.90
C LYS A 342 7.72 41.54 -18.56
N TYR A 343 7.43 40.30 -18.15
CA TYR A 343 8.10 39.07 -18.57
C TYR A 343 7.18 38.07 -19.26
N THR A 344 5.87 38.31 -19.35
CA THR A 344 4.88 37.36 -19.89
C THR A 344 3.69 38.10 -20.52
N LEU A 345 3.01 37.43 -21.45
CA LEU A 345 1.71 37.78 -22.04
C LEU A 345 0.68 36.72 -21.63
N THR A 346 -0.15 37.05 -20.64
CA THR A 346 -1.14 36.10 -20.11
C THR A 346 -2.52 36.26 -20.75
N PRO A 347 -3.27 35.19 -20.99
CA PRO A 347 -4.56 35.27 -21.67
C PRO A 347 -5.64 36.00 -20.83
N ARG A 348 -6.39 36.90 -21.48
CA ARG A 348 -7.58 37.59 -20.95
C ARG A 348 -8.83 36.91 -21.50
N GLY A 349 -9.18 35.76 -20.95
CA GLY A 349 -10.35 34.99 -21.34
C GLY A 349 -10.57 33.79 -20.42
N GLN A 350 -11.80 33.29 -20.34
CA GLN A 350 -12.05 32.05 -19.61
C GLN A 350 -11.64 30.86 -20.48
N ILE A 351 -10.70 30.06 -19.98
CA ILE A 351 -10.27 28.81 -20.63
C ILE A 351 -11.26 27.72 -20.22
N ILE A 352 -12.04 27.23 -21.19
CA ILE A 352 -13.14 26.28 -20.93
C ILE A 352 -12.64 24.84 -21.03
N ASN A 353 -11.72 24.55 -21.94
CA ASN A 353 -11.18 23.21 -22.19
C ASN A 353 -9.67 23.27 -22.43
N LYS A 354 -8.92 22.30 -21.89
CA LYS A 354 -7.46 22.19 -22.05
C LYS A 354 -7.08 21.46 -23.33
N ALA A 355 -7.29 22.11 -24.48
CA ALA A 355 -6.95 21.59 -25.80
C ALA A 355 -6.57 22.73 -26.75
N PHE A 356 -5.66 22.45 -27.68
CA PHE A 356 -5.37 23.36 -28.80
C PHE A 356 -6.55 23.44 -29.77
N ASP A 357 -6.58 24.52 -30.57
CA ASP A 357 -7.45 24.58 -31.74
C ASP A 357 -7.08 23.47 -32.76
N ASN A 358 -8.03 23.07 -33.59
CA ASN A 358 -7.85 22.05 -34.62
C ASN A 358 -7.14 22.62 -35.87
N ASP A 359 -7.06 23.95 -36.02
CA ASP A 359 -6.27 24.60 -37.07
C ASP A 359 -4.76 24.48 -36.80
N PRO A 360 -3.96 23.83 -37.68
CA PRO A 360 -2.51 23.74 -37.51
C PRO A 360 -1.83 25.11 -37.39
N ALA A 361 -2.35 26.15 -38.06
CA ALA A 361 -1.78 27.50 -37.99
C ALA A 361 -2.04 28.17 -36.63
N ALA A 362 -3.12 27.81 -35.95
CA ALA A 362 -3.39 28.28 -34.59
C ALA A 362 -2.41 27.66 -33.59
N ARG A 363 -2.02 26.39 -33.79
CA ARG A 363 -1.09 25.72 -32.88
C ARG A 363 0.28 26.37 -32.83
N THR A 364 0.87 26.74 -33.96
CA THR A 364 2.16 27.47 -33.98
C THR A 364 2.08 28.85 -33.31
N ALA A 365 0.89 29.45 -33.23
CA ALA A 365 0.68 30.73 -32.53
C ALA A 365 0.39 30.55 -31.02
N GLN A 366 0.08 29.33 -30.58
CA GLN A 366 -0.29 29.00 -29.19
C GLN A 366 0.82 28.25 -28.45
N ASP A 367 1.52 27.34 -29.11
CA ASP A 367 2.65 26.52 -28.60
C ASP A 367 3.93 27.38 -28.53
N ILE A 368 3.87 28.43 -27.70
CA ILE A 368 4.90 29.48 -27.55
C ILE A 368 5.28 29.70 -26.08
N GLY A 369 5.12 28.68 -25.24
CA GLY A 369 5.59 28.72 -23.87
C GLY A 369 4.63 29.33 -22.85
N LEU A 370 4.99 29.19 -21.56
CA LEU A 370 4.22 29.76 -20.46
C LEU A 370 4.32 31.29 -20.40
N ASP A 371 5.32 31.89 -21.03
CA ASP A 371 5.41 33.34 -21.10
C ASP A 371 4.52 33.94 -22.20
N GLY A 372 3.94 33.12 -23.08
CA GLY A 372 3.03 33.52 -24.14
C GLY A 372 3.71 34.38 -25.22
N MET A 373 5.01 34.23 -25.43
CA MET A 373 5.80 35.00 -26.39
C MET A 373 6.66 34.07 -27.24
N SER A 374 6.64 34.22 -28.57
CA SER A 374 7.66 33.56 -29.39
C SER A 374 9.01 34.26 -29.28
N ASP A 375 10.10 33.56 -29.60
CA ASP A 375 11.47 34.10 -29.67
C ASP A 375 11.58 35.50 -30.32
N GLU A 376 10.79 35.78 -31.37
CA GLU A 376 10.77 37.09 -32.05
C GLU A 376 10.17 38.20 -31.16
N VAL A 377 9.07 37.89 -30.49
CA VAL A 377 8.39 38.79 -29.55
C VAL A 377 9.25 39.00 -28.32
N GLU A 378 9.88 37.94 -27.81
CA GLU A 378 10.80 37.99 -26.68
C GLU A 378 11.97 38.94 -26.94
N ARG A 379 12.67 38.81 -28.08
CA ARG A 379 13.78 39.71 -28.44
C ARG A 379 13.40 41.19 -28.42
N THR A 380 12.14 41.49 -28.73
CA THR A 380 11.61 42.85 -28.71
C THR A 380 11.21 43.30 -27.30
N ARG A 381 10.49 42.46 -26.54
CA ARG A 381 9.92 42.81 -25.22
C ARG A 381 10.93 42.70 -24.09
N LEU A 382 11.82 41.70 -24.15
CA LEU A 382 12.92 41.46 -23.23
C LEU A 382 14.20 42.19 -23.65
N LYS A 383 14.08 43.23 -24.49
CA LYS A 383 15.23 44.05 -24.90
C LYS A 383 16.02 44.61 -23.70
N PHE A 384 15.37 44.93 -22.59
CA PHE A 384 16.05 45.39 -21.37
C PHE A 384 17.01 44.33 -20.80
N TYR A 385 16.68 43.04 -20.93
CA TYR A 385 17.50 41.92 -20.48
C TYR A 385 18.69 41.72 -21.44
N LEU A 386 18.44 41.73 -22.74
CA LEU A 386 19.50 41.63 -23.77
C LEU A 386 20.48 42.81 -23.70
N ASP A 387 19.98 44.04 -23.54
CA ASP A 387 20.79 45.24 -23.42
C ASP A 387 21.65 45.21 -22.13
N ALA A 388 21.16 44.61 -21.04
CA ALA A 388 21.92 44.44 -19.81
C ALA A 388 23.08 43.42 -19.98
N ILE A 389 22.86 42.32 -20.70
CA ILE A 389 23.94 41.36 -21.04
C ILE A 389 24.95 42.02 -21.97
N ALA A 390 24.47 42.72 -23.00
CA ALA A 390 25.33 43.44 -23.95
C ALA A 390 26.19 44.50 -23.24
N ALA A 391 25.64 45.21 -22.26
CA ALA A 391 26.38 46.20 -21.47
C ALA A 391 27.47 45.56 -20.59
N LYS A 392 27.24 44.35 -20.07
CA LYS A 392 28.18 43.66 -19.19
C LYS A 392 29.28 42.91 -19.94
N HIS A 393 28.92 42.17 -21.00
CA HIS A 393 29.81 41.22 -21.69
C HIS A 393 30.06 41.56 -23.16
N GLY A 394 29.31 42.49 -23.74
CA GLY A 394 29.34 42.80 -25.17
C GLY A 394 28.49 41.85 -26.03
N THR A 395 28.05 42.33 -27.18
CA THR A 395 27.19 41.56 -28.12
C THR A 395 27.90 40.40 -28.81
N ALA A 396 29.23 40.39 -28.80
CA ALA A 396 30.03 39.29 -29.34
C ALA A 396 30.16 38.10 -28.37
N SER A 397 29.81 38.28 -27.09
CA SER A 397 29.89 37.25 -26.05
C SER A 397 28.99 36.05 -26.35
N LEU A 398 29.37 34.87 -25.85
CA LEU A 398 28.54 33.68 -25.99
C LEU A 398 27.25 33.83 -25.18
N ALA A 399 27.33 34.45 -23.99
CA ALA A 399 26.18 34.80 -23.17
C ALA A 399 25.11 35.59 -23.95
N TYR A 400 25.51 36.66 -24.66
CA TYR A 400 24.57 37.45 -25.46
C TYR A 400 23.98 36.64 -26.61
N LYS A 401 24.79 35.83 -27.32
CA LYS A 401 24.31 35.02 -28.44
C LYS A 401 23.31 33.94 -28.02
N ILE A 402 23.56 33.30 -26.87
CA ILE A 402 22.62 32.31 -26.31
C ILE A 402 21.32 33.01 -25.90
N ALA A 403 21.41 34.13 -25.17
CA ALA A 403 20.23 34.88 -24.74
C ALA A 403 19.46 35.54 -25.90
N GLU A 404 20.13 35.94 -26.99
CA GLU A 404 19.47 36.49 -28.17
C GLU A 404 18.76 35.40 -28.98
N ALA A 405 19.30 34.19 -29.01
CA ALA A 405 18.69 33.06 -29.71
C ALA A 405 17.43 32.53 -29.01
N ASP A 406 17.43 32.54 -27.67
CA ASP A 406 16.34 32.04 -26.82
C ASP A 406 16.32 32.86 -25.50
N PRO A 407 15.68 34.05 -25.49
CA PRO A 407 15.65 34.91 -24.32
C PRO A 407 15.04 34.27 -23.07
N SER A 408 13.94 33.53 -23.17
CA SER A 408 13.29 32.84 -22.03
C SER A 408 13.87 31.47 -21.69
N ALA A 409 14.73 30.90 -22.52
CA ALA A 409 15.37 29.60 -22.35
C ALA A 409 14.41 28.39 -22.36
N ASP A 410 13.25 28.52 -22.98
CA ASP A 410 12.14 27.54 -22.96
C ASP A 410 11.89 26.84 -24.30
N ASN A 411 12.77 27.01 -25.30
CA ASN A 411 12.69 26.26 -26.55
C ASN A 411 12.77 24.73 -26.35
N TYR A 412 11.83 24.01 -26.95
CA TYR A 412 11.78 22.56 -26.97
C TYR A 412 12.63 21.94 -28.09
N MET A 413 13.29 20.82 -27.81
CA MET A 413 13.96 20.00 -28.82
C MET A 413 13.68 18.51 -28.63
N TYR A 414 13.27 17.84 -29.70
CA TYR A 414 13.05 16.39 -29.69
C TYR A 414 14.39 15.63 -29.59
N PRO A 415 14.56 14.60 -28.73
CA PRO A 415 15.86 13.99 -28.49
C PRO A 415 16.51 13.32 -29.72
N ARG A 416 15.69 12.87 -30.68
CA ARG A 416 16.15 12.29 -31.96
C ARG A 416 16.17 13.30 -33.10
N ASP A 417 16.09 14.60 -32.81
CA ASP A 417 16.18 15.62 -33.86
C ASP A 417 17.56 15.58 -34.57
N PRO A 418 17.61 15.64 -35.91
CA PRO A 418 18.87 15.61 -36.68
C PRO A 418 19.89 16.71 -36.32
N ILE A 419 19.44 17.82 -35.72
CA ILE A 419 20.34 18.88 -35.24
C ILE A 419 21.40 18.30 -34.28
N TYR A 420 21.00 17.36 -33.41
CA TYR A 420 21.89 16.70 -32.45
C TYR A 420 22.91 15.76 -33.13
N ASP A 421 22.57 15.21 -34.29
CA ASP A 421 23.48 14.37 -35.06
C ASP A 421 24.62 15.22 -35.66
N GLY A 422 24.27 16.40 -36.17
CA GLY A 422 25.23 17.38 -36.72
C GLY A 422 26.22 17.90 -35.66
N SER A 423 25.83 17.94 -34.38
CA SER A 423 26.70 18.34 -33.26
C SER A 423 27.36 17.17 -32.53
N ASN A 424 27.20 15.93 -33.01
CA ASN A 424 27.69 14.71 -32.34
C ASN A 424 27.22 14.60 -30.87
N ALA A 425 26.00 15.01 -30.56
CA ALA A 425 25.48 15.08 -29.20
C ALA A 425 25.14 13.70 -28.61
N MET A 426 25.53 13.49 -27.36
CA MET A 426 25.28 12.25 -26.62
C MET A 426 23.91 12.25 -25.95
N VAL A 427 23.47 11.12 -25.40
CA VAL A 427 22.09 10.94 -24.89
C VAL A 427 21.70 12.02 -23.87
N LEU A 428 22.52 12.29 -22.84
CA LEU A 428 22.17 13.31 -21.83
C LEU A 428 22.01 14.72 -22.45
N GLN A 429 22.84 15.07 -23.44
CA GLN A 429 22.77 16.35 -24.14
C GLN A 429 21.49 16.47 -24.98
N ARG A 430 21.01 15.36 -25.55
CA ARG A 430 19.76 15.30 -26.34
C ARG A 430 18.51 15.51 -25.50
N TYR A 431 18.54 15.15 -24.21
CA TYR A 431 17.41 15.37 -23.30
C TYR A 431 17.40 16.74 -22.63
N LYS A 432 18.48 17.51 -22.77
CA LYS A 432 18.68 18.76 -22.03
C LYS A 432 17.60 19.82 -22.28
N ASN A 433 17.05 19.87 -23.49
CA ASN A 433 15.96 20.78 -23.90
C ASN A 433 14.64 20.04 -24.14
N TYR A 434 14.51 18.79 -23.68
CA TYR A 434 13.28 18.00 -23.85
C TYR A 434 12.10 18.53 -23.04
N ASN A 435 12.36 19.33 -21.99
CA ASN A 435 11.32 19.90 -21.13
C ASN A 435 11.00 21.36 -21.44
N GLY A 436 11.45 21.90 -22.59
CA GLY A 436 11.04 23.23 -23.05
C GLY A 436 9.53 23.30 -23.32
N PHE A 437 8.97 24.50 -23.23
CA PHE A 437 7.56 24.77 -23.49
C PHE A 437 7.33 25.18 -24.95
N GLU A 438 8.07 26.15 -25.50
CA GLU A 438 7.89 26.59 -26.90
C GLU A 438 8.19 25.45 -27.89
N GLY A 439 7.16 25.03 -28.64
CA GLY A 439 7.25 24.02 -29.70
C GLY A 439 7.14 22.56 -29.24
N ASN A 440 6.81 22.32 -27.97
CA ASN A 440 6.75 20.96 -27.40
C ASN A 440 5.53 20.14 -27.88
N SER A 441 4.56 20.81 -28.48
CA SER A 441 3.30 20.25 -28.97
C SER A 441 3.18 20.31 -30.50
N THR A 442 4.30 20.52 -31.20
CA THR A 442 4.41 20.62 -32.65
C THR A 442 3.74 19.47 -33.41
N VAL A 443 3.19 19.77 -34.59
CA VAL A 443 2.63 18.76 -35.51
C VAL A 443 3.69 18.11 -36.41
N ASP A 444 4.94 18.58 -36.30
CA ASP A 444 6.04 18.10 -37.11
C ASP A 444 6.40 16.64 -36.79
N LYS A 445 6.93 15.98 -37.82
CA LYS A 445 7.36 14.58 -37.75
C LYS A 445 8.79 14.47 -38.25
N LEU A 446 9.50 13.47 -37.75
CA LEU A 446 10.74 13.00 -38.35
C LEU A 446 10.48 12.36 -39.72
N ASP A 447 11.54 12.17 -40.51
CA ASP A 447 11.47 11.52 -41.83
C ASP A 447 10.90 10.09 -41.77
N ASP A 448 11.04 9.42 -40.62
CA ASP A 448 10.49 8.09 -40.34
C ASP A 448 9.01 8.10 -39.91
N GLY A 449 8.39 9.29 -39.83
CA GLY A 449 7.00 9.50 -39.43
C GLY A 449 6.77 9.62 -37.91
N THR A 450 7.81 9.52 -37.08
CA THR A 450 7.70 9.70 -35.61
C THR A 450 7.32 11.15 -35.31
N PRO A 451 6.26 11.42 -34.51
CA PRO A 451 5.96 12.77 -34.04
C PRO A 451 7.10 13.36 -33.23
N LYS A 452 7.46 14.62 -33.50
CA LYS A 452 8.46 15.36 -32.72
C LYS A 452 7.90 15.91 -31.41
N SER A 453 6.58 15.95 -31.25
CA SER A 453 5.91 16.46 -30.04
C SER A 453 6.21 15.63 -28.80
N ALA A 454 6.52 16.29 -27.68
CA ALA A 454 6.52 15.67 -26.35
C ALA A 454 5.09 15.44 -25.84
N ASN A 455 4.21 16.41 -26.07
CA ASN A 455 2.82 16.40 -25.60
C ASN A 455 1.84 16.83 -26.72
N THR A 456 0.56 16.65 -26.49
CA THR A 456 -0.52 17.13 -27.37
C THR A 456 -1.50 18.04 -26.65
N ILE A 457 -1.25 18.26 -25.36
CA ILE A 457 -2.04 19.08 -24.46
C ILE A 457 -1.28 20.40 -24.27
N PRO A 458 -1.95 21.56 -24.37
CA PRO A 458 -1.33 22.86 -24.14
C PRO A 458 -0.73 22.98 -22.74
N ASP A 459 0.37 23.72 -22.66
CA ASP A 459 0.97 24.07 -21.39
C ASP A 459 0.13 25.12 -20.64
N ASP A 460 0.05 24.94 -19.33
CA ASP A 460 -0.85 25.66 -18.46
C ASP A 460 -0.33 25.57 -17.03
N GLU A 461 -0.34 26.69 -16.32
CA GLU A 461 0.02 26.77 -14.90
C GLU A 461 -1.05 26.14 -14.01
N ASP A 462 -2.24 25.82 -14.50
CA ASP A 462 -3.21 24.97 -13.79
C ASP A 462 -2.84 23.48 -13.93
N ILE A 463 -2.06 22.99 -12.97
CA ILE A 463 -1.53 21.61 -12.93
C ILE A 463 -2.60 20.65 -12.38
N ASN A 464 -3.34 21.07 -11.35
CA ASN A 464 -4.34 20.22 -10.72
C ASN A 464 -5.65 20.10 -11.53
N GLN A 465 -5.88 21.00 -12.50
CA GLN A 465 -7.05 21.10 -13.38
C GLN A 465 -8.34 21.56 -12.66
N ASP A 466 -8.21 22.47 -11.70
CA ASP A 466 -9.34 23.09 -10.98
C ASP A 466 -9.81 24.42 -11.59
N TYR A 467 -9.27 24.79 -12.76
CA TYR A 467 -9.51 26.02 -13.51
C TYR A 467 -8.96 27.30 -12.86
N THR A 468 -8.25 27.19 -11.74
CA THR A 468 -7.58 28.30 -11.08
C THR A 468 -6.07 28.03 -10.96
N VAL A 469 -5.29 29.06 -10.66
CA VAL A 469 -3.88 28.90 -10.28
C VAL A 469 -3.78 29.04 -8.78
N ASN A 470 -3.27 28.00 -8.13
CA ASN A 470 -3.00 28.04 -6.71
C ASN A 470 -1.73 28.86 -6.43
N LEU A 471 -1.83 29.87 -5.56
CA LEU A 471 -0.71 30.73 -5.17
C LEU A 471 -0.16 30.41 -3.77
N ASN A 472 -0.74 29.41 -3.09
CA ASN A 472 -0.41 29.11 -1.70
C ASN A 472 0.86 28.27 -1.60
N GLU A 473 1.74 28.64 -0.67
CA GLU A 473 2.95 27.89 -0.29
C GLU A 473 2.80 27.42 1.16
N GLU A 474 2.20 26.24 1.33
CA GLU A 474 1.94 25.62 2.63
C GLU A 474 2.27 24.13 2.58
N TYR A 475 3.46 23.73 3.04
CA TYR A 475 3.96 22.37 2.90
C TYR A 475 4.90 21.96 4.02
N TYR A 476 5.05 20.64 4.14
CA TYR A 476 6.11 19.99 4.89
C TYR A 476 7.29 19.72 3.95
N GLN A 477 8.50 19.99 4.41
CA GLN A 477 9.74 19.83 3.66
C GLN A 477 10.62 18.76 4.28
N TYR A 478 11.17 17.90 3.42
CA TYR A 478 12.13 16.85 3.76
C TYR A 478 13.41 17.10 2.98
N LYS A 479 14.54 17.10 3.69
CA LYS A 479 15.88 17.34 3.14
C LYS A 479 16.64 16.02 3.11
N ILE A 480 17.05 15.60 1.92
CA ILE A 480 17.91 14.45 1.69
C ILE A 480 19.29 14.96 1.28
N GLU A 481 20.32 14.63 2.06
CA GLU A 481 21.71 15.00 1.76
C GLU A 481 22.31 14.03 0.75
N ILE A 482 22.62 14.52 -0.45
CA ILE A 482 23.23 13.72 -1.50
C ILE A 482 24.75 13.82 -1.34
N SER A 483 25.31 12.94 -0.52
CA SER A 483 26.74 12.78 -0.32
C SER A 483 27.11 11.34 0.03
N PRO A 484 28.33 10.87 -0.29
CA PRO A 484 28.75 9.51 0.07
C PRO A 484 28.78 9.24 1.58
N ASP A 485 28.98 10.28 2.39
CA ASP A 485 29.01 10.15 3.85
C ASP A 485 27.63 10.03 4.48
N LYS A 486 26.60 10.55 3.79
CA LYS A 486 25.21 10.53 4.27
C LYS A 486 24.34 9.46 3.63
N LEU A 487 24.71 8.95 2.45
CA LEU A 487 24.04 7.80 1.85
C LEU A 487 24.57 6.49 2.45
N ARG A 488 24.24 6.27 3.72
CA ARG A 488 24.62 5.11 4.53
C ARG A 488 23.41 4.59 5.30
N ILE A 489 23.27 3.27 5.39
CA ILE A 489 22.16 2.62 6.10
C ILE A 489 22.08 3.15 7.53
N GLY A 490 20.87 3.58 7.95
CA GLY A 490 20.59 4.15 9.26
C GLY A 490 20.75 5.68 9.35
N GLU A 491 21.26 6.34 8.32
CA GLU A 491 21.31 7.81 8.23
C GLU A 491 20.51 8.31 7.02
N ASN A 492 20.06 9.58 7.06
CA ASN A 492 19.52 10.29 5.88
C ASN A 492 18.39 9.52 5.17
N PHE A 493 17.52 8.87 5.96
CA PHE A 493 16.40 8.02 5.52
C PHE A 493 16.79 6.74 4.77
N VAL A 494 18.07 6.38 4.66
CA VAL A 494 18.51 5.15 3.97
C VAL A 494 18.24 3.95 4.86
N THR A 495 17.37 3.05 4.39
CA THR A 495 17.00 1.82 5.12
C THR A 495 17.74 0.60 4.62
N ASP A 496 18.09 0.56 3.34
CA ASP A 496 18.78 -0.57 2.71
C ASP A 496 19.62 -0.11 1.51
N SER A 497 20.48 -0.99 1.01
CA SER A 497 21.21 -0.79 -0.23
C SER A 497 21.49 -2.10 -0.96
N VAL A 498 21.31 -2.10 -2.28
CA VAL A 498 21.63 -3.24 -3.15
C VAL A 498 22.90 -2.93 -3.94
N TYR A 499 23.92 -3.78 -3.79
CA TYR A 499 25.15 -3.73 -4.57
C TYR A 499 25.13 -4.82 -5.64
N THR A 500 25.18 -4.43 -6.91
CA THR A 500 24.90 -5.35 -8.03
C THR A 500 25.80 -5.09 -9.23
N ASP A 501 25.98 -6.12 -10.05
CA ASP A 501 26.64 -6.03 -11.35
C ASP A 501 25.64 -5.47 -12.38
N ALA A 502 25.99 -4.36 -13.01
CA ALA A 502 25.14 -3.72 -14.00
C ALA A 502 25.06 -4.55 -15.28
N ASN A 503 23.85 -4.66 -15.85
CA ASN A 503 23.64 -5.31 -17.14
C ASN A 503 24.07 -4.37 -18.29
N GLN A 504 25.39 -4.26 -18.50
CA GLN A 504 25.99 -3.42 -19.53
C GLN A 504 26.06 -4.14 -20.89
N ILE A 505 25.80 -3.41 -21.97
CA ILE A 505 25.87 -3.93 -23.34
C ILE A 505 27.33 -4.13 -23.77
N ASP A 506 28.22 -3.27 -23.27
CA ASP A 506 29.67 -3.33 -23.47
C ASP A 506 30.34 -3.96 -22.25
N PRO A 507 30.88 -5.19 -22.35
CA PRO A 507 31.53 -5.87 -21.23
C PRO A 507 32.81 -5.18 -20.73
N GLY A 508 33.36 -4.22 -21.48
CA GLY A 508 34.55 -3.47 -21.09
C GLY A 508 34.25 -2.12 -20.44
N ALA A 509 32.99 -1.76 -20.23
CA ALA A 509 32.61 -0.52 -19.56
C ALA A 509 32.88 -0.60 -18.05
N GLU A 510 33.61 0.38 -17.52
CA GLU A 510 33.92 0.47 -16.09
C GLU A 510 33.35 1.78 -15.49
N PRO A 511 32.89 1.77 -14.22
CA PRO A 511 32.72 0.59 -13.37
C PRO A 511 31.59 -0.30 -13.88
N ASN A 512 31.70 -1.60 -13.63
CA ASN A 512 30.63 -2.57 -13.91
C ASN A 512 29.66 -2.76 -12.73
N LYS A 513 30.03 -2.26 -11.54
CA LYS A 513 29.23 -2.39 -10.31
C LYS A 513 28.58 -1.07 -9.92
N VAL A 514 27.35 -1.15 -9.43
CA VAL A 514 26.59 0.00 -8.95
C VAL A 514 25.86 -0.33 -7.65
N THR A 515 25.68 0.69 -6.83
CA THR A 515 24.84 0.62 -5.62
C THR A 515 23.51 1.32 -5.89
N TRP A 516 22.42 0.71 -5.45
CA TRP A 516 21.11 1.33 -5.32
C TRP A 516 20.78 1.52 -3.85
N TYR A 517 20.37 2.72 -3.45
CA TYR A 517 20.00 3.04 -2.08
C TYR A 517 18.47 3.06 -1.96
N GLN A 518 17.92 2.37 -0.97
CA GLN A 518 16.51 2.47 -0.58
C GLN A 518 16.38 3.54 0.49
N LEU A 519 15.58 4.57 0.22
CA LEU A 519 15.23 5.59 1.19
C LEU A 519 13.75 5.46 1.54
N LYS A 520 13.42 5.40 2.83
CA LYS A 520 12.05 5.46 3.34
C LYS A 520 11.90 6.72 4.17
N ILE A 521 11.23 7.74 3.63
CA ILE A 521 11.10 9.07 4.21
C ILE A 521 9.73 9.17 4.91
N PRO A 522 9.66 9.11 6.26
CA PRO A 522 8.39 9.12 6.97
C PRO A 522 7.72 10.49 6.87
N ILE A 523 6.47 10.56 6.40
CA ILE A 523 5.82 11.85 6.15
C ILE A 523 5.63 12.68 7.44
N ARG A 524 5.57 12.03 8.59
CA ARG A 524 5.39 12.75 9.87
C ARG A 524 6.70 13.32 10.44
N GLN A 525 7.86 12.95 9.87
CA GLN A 525 9.18 13.41 10.31
C GLN A 525 9.75 14.42 9.30
N TYR A 526 9.12 15.59 9.21
CA TYR A 526 9.56 16.68 8.34
C TYR A 526 10.60 17.57 9.03
N ASP A 527 11.52 18.14 8.24
CA ASP A 527 12.57 19.05 8.74
C ASP A 527 12.01 20.46 9.00
N LYS A 528 11.13 20.92 8.11
CA LYS A 528 10.59 22.28 8.14
C LYS A 528 9.13 22.27 7.71
N LYS A 529 8.36 23.13 8.37
CA LYS A 529 6.97 23.45 8.02
C LYS A 529 6.94 24.88 7.50
N VAL A 530 6.45 25.07 6.28
CA VAL A 530 6.31 26.38 5.63
C VAL A 530 4.83 26.71 5.49
N GLY A 531 4.46 27.97 5.77
CA GLY A 531 3.07 28.42 5.68
C GLY A 531 2.15 27.93 6.80
N GLY A 532 0.83 27.90 6.53
CA GLY A 532 -0.23 27.64 7.50
C GLY A 532 -0.70 26.18 7.65
N ILE A 533 -0.11 25.21 6.94
CA ILE A 533 -0.53 23.79 6.92
C ILE A 533 -0.61 23.20 8.34
N GLN A 534 -1.61 22.37 8.68
CA GLN A 534 -1.75 21.86 10.06
C GLN A 534 -1.64 20.34 10.17
N ASP A 535 -2.21 19.63 9.21
CA ASP A 535 -2.26 18.17 9.19
C ASP A 535 -2.06 17.65 7.75
N PHE A 536 -2.11 16.33 7.60
CA PHE A 536 -1.91 15.63 6.33
C PHE A 536 -3.23 15.31 5.60
N LYS A 537 -4.34 15.99 5.94
CA LYS A 537 -5.65 15.72 5.31
C LYS A 537 -5.82 16.36 3.94
N SER A 538 -4.97 17.32 3.58
CA SER A 538 -5.07 18.02 2.29
C SER A 538 -3.68 18.25 1.67
N ILE A 539 -3.04 17.15 1.29
CA ILE A 539 -1.79 17.16 0.51
C ILE A 539 -2.14 17.15 -0.97
N ARG A 540 -2.01 18.30 -1.64
CA ARG A 540 -2.43 18.46 -3.05
C ARG A 540 -1.29 18.29 -4.05
N PHE A 541 -0.08 18.63 -3.65
CA PHE A 541 1.10 18.64 -4.51
C PHE A 541 2.30 18.01 -3.82
N MET A 542 3.16 17.43 -4.65
CA MET A 542 4.55 17.12 -4.32
C MET A 542 5.46 17.96 -5.21
N ARG A 543 6.44 18.64 -4.61
CA ARG A 543 7.53 19.34 -5.33
C ARG A 543 8.87 18.73 -4.94
N MET A 544 9.68 18.32 -5.91
CA MET A 544 11.05 17.88 -5.71
C MET A 544 12.01 18.88 -6.32
N TYR A 545 13.06 19.26 -5.61
CA TYR A 545 14.08 20.17 -6.16
C TYR A 545 15.48 19.87 -5.61
N VAL A 546 16.49 20.19 -6.40
CA VAL A 546 17.90 20.01 -6.06
C VAL A 546 18.60 21.35 -5.91
N SER A 547 19.58 21.42 -5.01
CA SER A 547 20.36 22.63 -4.72
C SER A 547 21.72 22.26 -4.11
N GLY A 548 22.67 23.18 -4.10
CA GLY A 548 23.93 23.01 -3.34
C GLY A 548 25.06 22.28 -4.08
N PHE A 549 24.88 21.94 -5.35
CA PHE A 549 25.87 21.27 -6.19
C PHE A 549 26.81 22.28 -6.87
N GLU A 550 28.07 21.90 -7.09
CA GLU A 550 29.05 22.73 -7.82
C GLU A 550 29.17 22.35 -9.30
N ASP A 551 28.80 21.13 -9.65
CA ASP A 551 28.90 20.55 -11.00
C ASP A 551 27.58 19.86 -11.36
N SER A 552 27.45 19.39 -12.59
CA SER A 552 26.35 18.59 -13.07
C SER A 552 26.12 17.30 -12.26
N LEU A 553 24.87 16.86 -12.20
CA LEU A 553 24.42 15.70 -11.45
C LEU A 553 23.33 14.96 -12.22
N VAL A 554 23.36 13.63 -12.20
CA VAL A 554 22.26 12.78 -12.66
C VAL A 554 21.74 11.95 -11.49
N LEU A 555 20.47 12.12 -11.14
CA LEU A 555 19.76 11.27 -10.17
C LEU A 555 18.82 10.35 -10.94
N ARG A 556 18.95 9.03 -10.75
CA ARG A 556 18.07 8.03 -11.38
C ARG A 556 17.24 7.34 -10.32
N PHE A 557 15.93 7.49 -10.43
CA PHE A 557 14.95 6.92 -9.52
C PHE A 557 14.40 5.63 -10.12
N GLY A 558 14.78 4.49 -9.56
CA GLY A 558 14.28 3.16 -9.91
C GLY A 558 12.82 3.01 -9.49
N ASN A 559 12.53 3.42 -8.26
CA ASN A 559 11.20 3.60 -7.66
C ASN A 559 11.11 4.97 -6.98
N LEU A 560 9.93 5.57 -7.04
CA LEU A 560 9.54 6.76 -6.28
C LEU A 560 8.04 6.61 -6.04
N GLN A 561 7.64 6.30 -4.80
CA GLN A 561 6.26 5.91 -4.51
C GLN A 561 5.81 6.38 -3.14
N LEU A 562 4.51 6.66 -2.98
CA LEU A 562 3.89 6.80 -1.67
C LEU A 562 3.48 5.42 -1.18
N VAL A 563 3.86 5.08 0.05
CA VAL A 563 3.49 3.78 0.62
C VAL A 563 2.39 3.98 1.65
N ARG A 564 1.24 3.36 1.40
CA ARG A 564 0.21 3.15 2.41
C ARG A 564 0.60 1.96 3.25
N ALA A 565 0.57 2.11 4.57
CA ALA A 565 0.71 1.00 5.50
C ALA A 565 -0.67 0.54 5.98
N ASP A 566 -0.89 -0.75 6.17
CA ASP A 566 -2.09 -1.26 6.86
C ASP A 566 -1.87 -1.36 8.38
N TRP A 567 -0.61 -1.53 8.79
CA TRP A 567 -0.15 -1.45 10.18
C TRP A 567 0.20 -0.01 10.55
N ARG A 568 -0.50 0.54 11.54
CA ARG A 568 -0.37 1.94 11.97
C ARG A 568 0.60 2.07 13.11
N ARG A 569 1.51 3.04 13.05
CA ARG A 569 2.37 3.40 14.18
C ARG A 569 1.53 3.75 15.41
N TYR A 570 1.80 3.09 16.53
CA TYR A 570 1.19 3.44 17.82
C TYR A 570 2.05 4.50 18.50
N LEU A 571 1.59 5.75 18.44
CA LEU A 571 2.36 6.90 18.93
C LEU A 571 2.31 7.02 20.46
N ASN A 572 1.21 6.60 21.09
CA ASN A 572 1.08 6.68 22.54
C ASN A 572 2.10 5.80 23.27
N THR A 573 2.42 6.15 24.52
CA THR A 573 3.34 5.35 25.32
C THR A 573 2.79 3.94 25.56
N LEU A 574 3.66 2.94 25.39
CA LEU A 574 3.38 1.55 25.77
C LEU A 574 4.07 1.18 27.10
N LYS A 575 4.63 2.15 27.83
CA LYS A 575 5.19 1.93 29.17
C LYS A 575 4.13 1.33 30.07
N PHE A 576 4.50 0.24 30.75
CA PHE A 576 3.53 -0.62 31.42
C PHE A 576 3.95 -0.93 32.87
N PRO A 577 3.05 -0.88 33.89
CA PRO A 577 1.60 -0.63 33.81
C PRO A 577 1.27 0.77 33.31
N PRO A 578 0.08 0.99 32.70
CA PRO A 578 -0.31 2.28 32.16
C PRO A 578 -0.30 3.28 33.31
N ARG A 579 0.78 4.04 33.42
CA ARG A 579 0.79 5.21 34.27
C ARG A 579 -0.06 6.23 33.53
N VAL A 580 -1.10 6.75 34.18
CA VAL A 580 -1.72 8.00 33.72
C VAL A 580 -0.60 9.03 33.80
N GLY A 581 -0.01 9.31 32.65
CA GLY A 581 1.19 10.13 32.49
C GLY A 581 1.03 10.97 31.21
N PRO A 582 1.70 12.12 31.15
CA PRO A 582 1.52 13.08 30.06
C PRO A 582 1.83 12.46 28.69
N ALA A 583 1.33 13.12 27.63
CA ALA A 583 1.66 12.80 26.25
C ALA A 583 3.19 12.65 26.06
N ILE A 584 3.56 11.90 25.02
CA ILE A 584 4.93 11.72 24.52
C ILE A 584 5.69 13.04 24.68
N ASP A 585 6.84 13.01 25.37
CA ASP A 585 7.71 14.19 25.44
C ASP A 585 8.00 14.61 23.99
N PRO A 586 7.74 15.86 23.58
CA PRO A 586 8.12 16.36 22.26
C PRO A 586 9.63 16.20 21.96
N ASN A 587 10.45 15.92 22.99
CA ASN A 587 11.88 15.63 22.90
C ASN A 587 12.21 14.13 23.06
N ASP A 588 11.23 13.22 22.95
CA ASP A 588 11.50 11.79 22.95
C ASP A 588 12.37 11.43 21.75
N ARG A 589 13.60 10.96 22.02
CA ARG A 589 14.61 10.64 21.00
C ARG A 589 14.41 9.26 20.39
N VAL A 590 13.35 8.55 20.78
CA VAL A 590 13.06 7.21 20.28
C VAL A 590 12.60 7.30 18.84
N GLU A 591 13.35 6.66 17.96
CA GLU A 591 12.98 6.49 16.56
C GLU A 591 12.16 5.21 16.41
N LEU A 592 11.03 5.30 15.71
CA LEU A 592 10.18 4.18 15.35
C LEU A 592 9.94 4.20 13.84
N VAL A 593 10.45 3.18 13.17
CA VAL A 593 10.19 2.90 11.75
C VAL A 593 9.38 1.61 11.67
N VAL A 594 8.25 1.68 10.98
CA VAL A 594 7.40 0.53 10.68
C VAL A 594 7.37 0.41 9.17
N SER A 595 7.80 -0.72 8.66
CA SER A 595 7.86 -0.98 7.23
C SER A 595 7.72 -2.47 6.97
N THR A 596 7.99 -2.91 5.75
CA THR A 596 8.07 -4.32 5.43
C THR A 596 9.46 -4.70 4.94
N VAL A 597 9.77 -5.99 5.08
CA VAL A 597 10.92 -6.65 4.45
C VAL A 597 10.40 -7.82 3.63
N ASN A 598 10.91 -8.00 2.41
CA ASN A 598 10.36 -8.99 1.48
C ASN A 598 11.44 -9.68 0.63
N VAL A 599 11.07 -10.79 -0.01
CA VAL A 599 12.01 -11.61 -0.81
C VAL A 599 12.53 -10.83 -2.02
N ASN A 600 11.67 -10.10 -2.72
CA ASN A 600 12.05 -9.43 -3.96
C ASN A 600 13.06 -8.29 -3.73
N GLU A 601 12.92 -7.56 -2.62
CA GLU A 601 13.69 -6.34 -2.35
C GLU A 601 14.84 -6.56 -1.37
N ASN A 602 14.67 -7.41 -0.36
CA ASN A 602 15.57 -7.53 0.79
C ASN A 602 16.28 -8.90 0.89
N SER A 603 16.20 -9.75 -0.13
CA SER A 603 16.92 -11.04 -0.17
C SER A 603 18.45 -10.91 -0.12
N LYS A 604 19.00 -9.75 -0.48
CA LYS A 604 20.45 -9.45 -0.42
C LYS A 604 20.82 -8.41 0.65
N ARG A 605 19.88 -8.09 1.55
CA ARG A 605 20.06 -7.12 2.63
C ARG A 605 21.22 -7.52 3.57
N VAL A 606 21.87 -6.52 4.13
CA VAL A 606 22.93 -6.64 5.16
C VAL A 606 22.45 -5.94 6.44
N PRO A 607 22.57 -6.54 7.64
CA PRO A 607 23.36 -7.73 8.01
C PRO A 607 22.68 -9.08 7.73
N ILE A 608 21.36 -9.13 7.75
CA ILE A 608 20.56 -10.34 7.62
C ILE A 608 19.74 -10.23 6.33
N PRO A 609 19.92 -11.16 5.39
CA PRO A 609 19.07 -11.25 4.22
C PRO A 609 17.69 -11.79 4.61
N TYR A 610 16.66 -11.29 3.95
CA TYR A 610 15.31 -11.80 4.14
C TYR A 610 15.15 -13.17 3.45
N VAL A 611 14.63 -14.15 4.20
CA VAL A 611 14.37 -15.51 3.70
C VAL A 611 12.99 -15.97 4.18
N VAL A 612 12.30 -16.74 3.33
CA VAL A 612 10.97 -17.28 3.64
C VAL A 612 11.05 -18.17 4.89
N PRO A 613 10.12 -18.04 5.86
CA PRO A 613 10.14 -18.85 7.06
C PRO A 613 10.13 -20.37 6.81
N PRO A 614 10.77 -21.18 7.68
CA PRO A 614 10.81 -22.63 7.52
C PRO A 614 9.41 -23.26 7.43
N GLY A 615 9.21 -24.14 6.44
CA GLY A 615 7.94 -24.84 6.23
C GLY A 615 6.92 -24.07 5.37
N PHE A 616 7.26 -22.85 4.96
CA PHE A 616 6.50 -22.03 4.03
C PHE A 616 7.22 -21.92 2.69
N SER A 617 6.47 -21.53 1.66
CA SER A 617 6.97 -21.26 0.32
C SER A 617 6.15 -20.13 -0.28
N ARG A 618 6.73 -19.41 -1.23
CA ARG A 618 6.04 -18.33 -1.95
C ARG A 618 4.75 -18.85 -2.58
N GLU A 619 3.71 -18.02 -2.56
CA GLU A 619 2.44 -18.35 -3.20
C GLU A 619 2.61 -18.42 -4.71
N ILE A 620 1.85 -19.29 -5.38
CA ILE A 620 1.86 -19.40 -6.84
C ILE A 620 0.59 -18.76 -7.36
N ASP A 621 0.70 -17.89 -8.36
CA ASP A 621 -0.45 -17.34 -9.05
C ASP A 621 -1.19 -18.43 -9.84
N PRO A 622 -2.42 -18.82 -9.45
CA PRO A 622 -3.15 -19.88 -10.14
C PRO A 622 -3.76 -19.42 -11.48
N THR A 623 -3.74 -18.12 -11.78
CA THR A 623 -4.30 -17.56 -13.02
C THR A 623 -3.34 -17.63 -14.20
N GLN A 624 -2.05 -17.84 -13.93
CA GLN A 624 -0.99 -17.89 -14.94
C GLN A 624 -0.70 -19.34 -15.37
N GLN A 625 -0.37 -19.54 -16.64
CA GLN A 625 0.03 -20.87 -17.14
C GLN A 625 1.41 -21.32 -16.63
N ALA A 626 2.27 -20.36 -16.32
CA ALA A 626 3.55 -20.60 -15.63
C ALA A 626 3.35 -20.53 -14.12
N ASN A 627 4.11 -21.33 -13.37
CA ASN A 627 4.13 -21.27 -11.91
C ASN A 627 4.86 -20.00 -11.46
N LEU A 628 4.18 -18.86 -11.50
CA LEU A 628 4.70 -17.56 -11.07
C LEU A 628 4.63 -17.45 -9.54
N GLN A 629 5.76 -17.28 -8.89
CA GLN A 629 5.84 -17.06 -7.45
C GLN A 629 5.58 -15.58 -7.11
N GLN A 630 4.59 -15.35 -6.26
CA GLN A 630 4.29 -14.04 -5.71
C GLN A 630 5.37 -13.60 -4.73
N ASN A 631 5.38 -12.32 -4.37
CA ASN A 631 6.23 -11.82 -3.31
C ASN A 631 5.85 -12.49 -1.98
N GLU A 632 6.80 -12.55 -1.05
CA GLU A 632 6.56 -12.98 0.33
C GLU A 632 7.19 -11.95 1.26
N GLN A 633 6.45 -11.50 2.27
CA GLN A 633 6.73 -10.30 3.02
C GLN A 633 6.46 -10.44 4.52
N SER A 634 7.27 -9.77 5.34
CA SER A 634 7.07 -9.61 6.78
C SER A 634 6.91 -8.14 7.18
N LEU A 635 6.22 -7.90 8.29
CA LEU A 635 6.24 -6.60 8.97
C LEU A 635 7.57 -6.42 9.70
N SER A 636 8.26 -5.32 9.46
CA SER A 636 9.45 -4.90 10.20
C SER A 636 9.13 -3.72 11.13
N ILE A 637 9.57 -3.84 12.38
CA ILE A 637 9.52 -2.77 13.38
C ILE A 637 10.95 -2.52 13.84
N ALA A 638 11.53 -1.41 13.35
CA ALA A 638 12.84 -0.93 13.76
C ALA A 638 12.69 0.18 14.81
N VAL A 639 13.41 0.05 15.90
CA VAL A 639 13.47 1.03 16.98
C VAL A 639 14.91 1.43 17.25
N CYS A 640 15.14 2.69 17.58
CA CYS A 640 16.43 3.14 18.09
C CYS A 640 16.26 4.14 19.24
N ASN A 641 17.25 4.19 20.12
CA ASN A 641 17.22 4.93 21.39
C ASN A 641 16.10 4.52 22.36
N LEU A 642 15.57 3.29 22.25
CA LEU A 642 14.47 2.81 23.09
C LEU A 642 14.93 2.62 24.54
N GLY A 643 14.44 3.49 25.44
CA GLY A 643 14.79 3.45 26.85
C GLY A 643 14.29 2.21 27.59
N ARG A 644 14.91 1.87 28.73
CA ARG A 644 14.45 0.76 29.59
C ARG A 644 12.99 0.91 30.01
N ASP A 645 12.30 -0.24 30.07
CA ASP A 645 10.86 -0.38 30.34
C ASP A 645 9.95 0.34 29.34
N ASP A 646 10.50 0.82 28.22
CA ASP A 646 9.73 1.41 27.14
C ASP A 646 9.46 0.41 26.01
N ALA A 647 8.37 0.67 25.28
CA ALA A 647 7.99 -0.13 24.13
C ALA A 647 7.40 0.75 23.03
N ARG A 648 7.63 0.36 21.78
CA ARG A 648 7.04 0.98 20.58
C ARG A 648 6.51 -0.12 19.66
N GLY A 649 5.56 0.21 18.81
CA GLY A 649 4.96 -0.78 17.94
C GLY A 649 3.97 -0.23 16.94
N ALA A 650 3.38 -1.14 16.19
CA ALA A 650 2.36 -0.87 15.21
C ALA A 650 1.09 -1.66 15.53
N TYR A 651 -0.08 -1.14 15.16
CA TYR A 651 -1.35 -1.81 15.36
C TYR A 651 -2.18 -1.85 14.08
N ARG A 652 -2.99 -2.90 13.96
CA ARG A 652 -3.96 -3.06 12.89
C ARG A 652 -5.37 -3.17 13.48
N PRO A 653 -6.34 -2.37 13.00
CA PRO A 653 -7.75 -2.61 13.31
C PRO A 653 -8.24 -3.84 12.56
N VAL A 654 -8.94 -4.73 13.25
CA VAL A 654 -9.42 -6.01 12.72
C VAL A 654 -10.84 -6.30 13.21
N GLU A 655 -11.47 -7.36 12.70
CA GLU A 655 -12.75 -7.87 13.23
C GLU A 655 -12.76 -9.39 13.15
N TYR A 656 -12.29 -10.05 14.21
CA TYR A 656 -12.13 -11.50 14.24
C TYR A 656 -12.81 -12.17 15.44
N ASP A 657 -13.43 -13.32 15.19
CA ASP A 657 -13.82 -14.30 16.20
C ASP A 657 -12.84 -15.48 16.16
N ILE A 658 -11.97 -15.56 17.16
CA ILE A 658 -10.88 -16.57 17.21
C ILE A 658 -11.20 -17.71 18.18
N ARG A 659 -12.43 -17.82 18.68
CA ARG A 659 -12.79 -18.83 19.70
C ARG A 659 -12.81 -20.26 19.18
N ASN A 660 -12.98 -20.45 17.88
CA ASN A 660 -13.03 -21.78 17.27
C ASN A 660 -11.65 -22.40 17.00
N TYR A 661 -10.59 -21.77 17.48
CA TYR A 661 -9.20 -22.20 17.31
C TYR A 661 -8.58 -22.46 18.68
N LYS A 662 -7.52 -23.27 18.73
CA LYS A 662 -6.82 -23.59 19.97
C LYS A 662 -5.53 -22.82 20.15
N LYS A 663 -4.85 -22.54 19.04
CA LYS A 663 -3.50 -21.99 19.06
C LYS A 663 -3.37 -20.82 18.11
N LEU A 664 -2.60 -19.83 18.52
CA LEU A 664 -2.13 -18.72 17.69
C LEU A 664 -0.61 -18.88 17.51
N LYS A 665 -0.16 -18.77 16.26
CA LYS A 665 1.24 -18.90 15.84
C LYS A 665 1.68 -17.67 15.05
N MET A 666 2.92 -17.25 15.22
CA MET A 666 3.55 -16.19 14.40
C MET A 666 5.07 -16.34 14.47
N PHE A 667 5.76 -16.18 13.35
CA PHE A 667 7.22 -16.13 13.35
C PHE A 667 7.70 -14.76 13.79
N VAL A 668 8.80 -14.75 14.53
CA VAL A 668 9.46 -13.52 14.95
C VAL A 668 10.96 -13.65 14.71
N HIS A 669 11.53 -12.63 14.11
CA HIS A 669 12.97 -12.45 13.94
C HIS A 669 13.42 -11.23 14.75
N ALA A 670 14.66 -11.24 15.24
CA ALA A 670 15.25 -10.08 15.89
C ALA A 670 16.71 -9.91 15.48
N GLU A 671 17.09 -8.68 15.16
CA GLU A 671 18.46 -8.30 14.84
C GLU A 671 18.84 -6.98 15.52
N SER A 672 20.14 -6.81 15.74
CA SER A 672 20.72 -5.56 16.23
C SER A 672 22.16 -5.44 15.74
N GLN A 673 22.56 -4.22 15.39
CA GLN A 673 23.97 -3.89 15.10
C GLN A 673 24.79 -3.66 16.36
N ASP A 674 24.14 -3.44 17.51
CA ASP A 674 24.83 -3.18 18.76
C ASP A 674 25.31 -4.51 19.37
N PRO A 675 26.63 -4.76 19.42
CA PRO A 675 27.16 -6.01 19.97
C PRO A 675 26.90 -6.17 21.48
N LEU A 676 26.43 -5.13 22.17
CA LEU A 676 26.04 -5.19 23.57
C LEU A 676 24.66 -5.84 23.77
N VAL A 677 23.82 -5.89 22.73
CA VAL A 677 22.48 -6.47 22.79
C VAL A 677 22.58 -8.00 22.78
N GLN A 678 22.14 -8.62 23.87
CA GLN A 678 22.20 -10.05 24.08
C GLN A 678 20.81 -10.70 24.04
N LYS A 679 20.80 -12.04 24.13
CA LYS A 679 19.56 -12.81 24.25
C LYS A 679 18.72 -12.29 25.43
N GLY A 680 17.46 -11.96 25.14
CA GLY A 680 16.49 -11.47 26.12
C GLY A 680 16.49 -9.96 26.34
N ASP A 681 17.42 -9.21 25.73
CA ASP A 681 17.42 -7.73 25.79
C ASP A 681 16.38 -7.10 24.86
N VAL A 682 15.89 -7.87 23.88
CA VAL A 682 14.79 -7.46 23.00
C VAL A 682 13.59 -8.33 23.30
N VAL A 683 12.44 -7.72 23.60
CA VAL A 683 11.19 -8.43 23.87
C VAL A 683 10.17 -8.08 22.79
N ALA A 684 9.68 -9.08 22.06
CA ALA A 684 8.52 -8.88 21.19
C ALA A 684 7.24 -8.86 22.03
N ILE A 685 6.37 -7.91 21.70
CA ILE A 685 5.04 -7.80 22.31
C ILE A 685 3.97 -8.08 21.26
N MET A 686 2.97 -8.86 21.64
CA MET A 686 1.72 -8.99 20.91
C MET A 686 0.55 -8.68 21.84
N ARG A 687 -0.18 -7.61 21.53
CA ARG A 687 -1.37 -7.19 22.27
C ARG A 687 -2.61 -7.44 21.42
N ILE A 688 -3.59 -8.15 21.97
CA ILE A 688 -4.82 -8.55 21.28
C ILE A 688 -6.04 -8.26 22.17
N GLY A 689 -7.05 -7.60 21.61
CA GLY A 689 -8.21 -7.17 22.40
C GLY A 689 -9.28 -6.42 21.62
N THR A 690 -10.25 -5.87 22.36
CA THR A 690 -11.28 -4.97 21.82
C THR A 690 -10.77 -3.53 21.69
N ASP A 691 -9.71 -3.19 22.43
CA ASP A 691 -8.97 -1.93 22.33
C ASP A 691 -7.51 -2.14 22.77
N LEU A 692 -6.70 -1.09 22.66
CA LEU A 692 -5.27 -1.14 22.99
C LEU A 692 -4.93 -0.66 24.41
N GLU A 693 -5.88 -0.14 25.19
CA GLU A 693 -5.58 0.57 26.44
C GLU A 693 -6.24 -0.05 27.68
N ASN A 694 -7.49 -0.49 27.55
CA ASN A 694 -8.35 -0.89 28.64
C ASN A 694 -8.78 -2.35 28.59
N ASN A 695 -8.82 -2.99 27.42
CA ASN A 695 -9.39 -4.34 27.26
C ASN A 695 -8.55 -5.19 26.31
N PHE A 696 -7.46 -5.75 26.83
CA PHE A 696 -6.55 -6.57 26.04
C PHE A 696 -5.85 -7.66 26.85
N TYR A 697 -5.37 -8.67 26.12
CA TYR A 697 -4.28 -9.54 26.52
C TYR A 697 -2.99 -9.06 25.86
N GLN A 698 -1.87 -9.12 26.58
CA GLN A 698 -0.54 -8.87 26.04
C GLN A 698 0.34 -10.09 26.32
N TYR A 699 0.93 -10.61 25.26
CA TYR A 699 1.93 -11.67 25.29
C TYR A 699 3.31 -11.05 25.07
N GLU A 700 4.27 -11.38 25.93
CA GLU A 700 5.66 -10.94 25.83
C GLU A 700 6.58 -12.15 25.70
N ILE A 701 7.47 -12.11 24.70
CA ILE A 701 8.49 -13.14 24.44
C ILE A 701 9.88 -12.48 24.38
N PRO A 702 10.83 -12.89 25.25
CA PRO A 702 12.23 -12.47 25.13
C PRO A 702 12.89 -13.14 23.93
N LEU A 703 13.48 -12.34 23.03
CA LEU A 703 13.99 -12.81 21.74
C LEU A 703 15.47 -13.18 21.80
N ILE A 704 15.84 -14.09 20.91
CA ILE A 704 17.22 -14.40 20.53
C ILE A 704 17.58 -13.57 19.31
N ILE A 705 18.72 -12.89 19.36
CA ILE A 705 19.27 -12.13 18.24
C ILE A 705 19.89 -13.08 17.22
N SER A 706 19.48 -12.97 15.97
CA SER A 706 20.04 -13.78 14.89
C SER A 706 21.49 -13.37 14.58
N PRO A 707 22.37 -14.33 14.25
CA PRO A 707 23.76 -14.02 13.96
C PRO A 707 23.91 -13.34 12.59
N ASN A 708 24.66 -12.24 12.55
CA ASN A 708 24.91 -11.45 11.34
C ASN A 708 25.47 -12.31 10.18
N GLY A 709 25.03 -12.02 8.96
CA GLY A 709 25.50 -12.66 7.73
C GLY A 709 25.00 -14.09 7.51
N ASN A 710 24.03 -14.56 8.30
CA ASN A 710 23.46 -15.89 8.15
C ASN A 710 22.15 -15.84 7.34
N ALA A 711 22.08 -16.63 6.26
CA ALA A 711 20.91 -16.75 5.39
C ALA A 711 20.15 -18.07 5.57
N ASP A 712 20.52 -18.89 6.55
CA ASP A 712 19.78 -20.12 6.86
C ASP A 712 18.40 -19.78 7.47
N PRO A 713 17.29 -20.23 6.86
CA PRO A 713 15.94 -19.95 7.38
C PRO A 713 15.72 -20.32 8.85
N ALA A 714 16.35 -21.38 9.34
CA ALA A 714 16.23 -21.78 10.76
C ALA A 714 17.01 -20.86 11.71
N SER A 715 18.02 -20.15 11.20
CA SER A 715 18.80 -19.17 11.95
C SER A 715 18.19 -17.77 11.90
N VAL A 716 17.58 -17.40 10.77
CA VAL A 716 16.82 -16.14 10.62
C VAL A 716 15.50 -16.21 11.37
N TRP A 717 14.82 -17.37 11.36
CA TRP A 717 13.58 -17.59 12.12
C TRP A 717 13.76 -18.67 13.18
N PRO A 718 14.45 -18.38 14.32
CA PRO A 718 14.63 -19.34 15.39
C PRO A 718 13.29 -19.84 15.93
N SER A 719 13.18 -21.15 16.16
CA SER A 719 11.97 -21.75 16.74
C SER A 719 11.64 -21.19 18.13
N GLU A 720 12.66 -20.75 18.86
CA GLU A 720 12.58 -20.14 20.18
C GLU A 720 11.97 -18.74 20.15
N ASN A 721 12.02 -18.06 19.00
CA ASN A 721 11.37 -16.77 18.79
C ASN A 721 9.93 -16.93 18.26
N GLU A 722 9.50 -18.13 17.86
CA GLU A 722 8.13 -18.34 17.38
C GLU A 722 7.13 -18.07 18.52
N ILE A 723 6.22 -17.12 18.28
CA ILE A 723 5.09 -16.92 19.18
C ILE A 723 4.15 -18.10 18.99
N LEU A 724 4.10 -18.97 19.98
CA LEU A 724 3.13 -20.05 20.09
C LEU A 724 2.30 -19.84 21.35
N ILE A 725 1.02 -19.49 21.18
CA ILE A 725 0.09 -19.25 22.28
C ILE A 725 -1.03 -20.27 22.21
N ASP A 726 -1.17 -21.07 23.28
CA ASP A 726 -2.40 -21.82 23.53
C ASP A 726 -3.46 -20.83 24.02
N LEU A 727 -4.53 -20.62 23.24
CA LEU A 727 -5.59 -19.64 23.56
C LEU A 727 -6.30 -19.96 24.89
N GLU A 728 -6.20 -21.21 25.36
CA GLU A 728 -6.65 -21.60 26.69
C GLU A 728 -5.97 -20.82 27.83
N GLU A 729 -4.70 -20.45 27.64
CA GLU A 729 -3.92 -19.68 28.60
C GLU A 729 -4.50 -18.28 28.84
N PHE A 730 -5.08 -17.64 27.82
CA PHE A 730 -5.77 -16.36 28.00
C PHE A 730 -6.97 -16.48 28.93
N TYR A 731 -7.78 -17.54 28.79
CA TYR A 731 -8.90 -17.80 29.69
C TYR A 731 -8.40 -18.12 31.11
N ARG A 732 -7.35 -18.94 31.23
CA ARG A 732 -6.75 -19.32 32.52
C ARG A 732 -6.25 -18.09 33.28
N VAL A 733 -5.50 -17.20 32.62
CA VAL A 733 -4.99 -15.96 33.24
C VAL A 733 -6.13 -15.02 33.62
N LYS A 734 -7.18 -14.91 32.79
CA LYS A 734 -8.37 -14.11 33.12
C LYS A 734 -9.09 -14.63 34.38
N LEU A 735 -9.19 -15.95 34.53
CA LEU A 735 -9.75 -16.60 35.73
C LEU A 735 -8.84 -16.42 36.95
N ASN A 736 -7.54 -16.64 36.82
CA ASN A 736 -6.55 -16.47 37.89
C ASN A 736 -6.56 -15.05 38.43
N ARG A 737 -6.62 -14.04 37.56
CA ARG A 737 -6.82 -12.64 37.97
C ARG A 737 -8.08 -12.48 38.80
N GLN A 738 -9.22 -13.02 38.36
CA GLN A 738 -10.49 -12.87 39.07
C GLN A 738 -10.41 -13.44 40.50
N LEU A 739 -9.66 -14.53 40.67
CA LEU A 739 -9.41 -15.15 41.97
C LEU A 739 -8.42 -14.34 42.82
N ALA A 740 -7.38 -13.77 42.20
CA ALA A 740 -6.32 -13.04 42.90
C ALA A 740 -6.68 -11.58 43.26
N ASN A 741 -7.48 -10.90 42.43
CA ASN A 741 -7.81 -9.48 42.55
C ASN A 741 -9.32 -9.25 42.68
N SER A 742 -9.93 -9.79 43.75
CA SER A 742 -11.38 -9.66 44.01
C SER A 742 -11.85 -8.20 44.17
N ALA A 743 -10.98 -7.29 44.61
CA ALA A 743 -11.29 -5.88 44.79
C ALA A 743 -11.25 -5.05 43.49
N ASN A 744 -10.47 -5.48 42.49
CA ASN A 744 -10.42 -4.86 41.16
C ASN A 744 -10.34 -5.93 40.08
N PRO A 745 -11.49 -6.59 39.77
CA PRO A 745 -11.53 -7.69 38.82
C PRO A 745 -11.17 -7.30 37.39
N ASN A 746 -11.09 -6.00 37.08
CA ASN A 746 -10.70 -5.48 35.76
C ASN A 746 -9.30 -4.86 35.76
N GLY A 747 -8.60 -4.89 36.89
CA GLY A 747 -7.25 -4.34 37.01
C GLY A 747 -6.21 -5.14 36.23
N PHE A 748 -5.02 -4.55 36.13
CA PHE A 748 -3.86 -5.23 35.57
C PHE A 748 -3.51 -6.48 36.38
N TYR A 749 -3.23 -7.56 35.66
CA TYR A 749 -2.67 -8.78 36.20
C TYR A 749 -1.73 -9.41 35.19
N SER A 750 -0.68 -10.07 35.68
CA SER A 750 0.26 -10.76 34.82
C SER A 750 0.77 -12.04 35.48
N GLU A 751 1.02 -13.03 34.62
CA GLU A 751 1.54 -14.32 34.98
C GLU A 751 2.67 -14.70 34.02
N THR A 752 3.78 -15.19 34.56
CA THR A 752 4.86 -15.79 33.77
C THR A 752 4.58 -17.28 33.63
N LEU A 753 4.49 -17.75 32.39
CA LEU A 753 4.26 -19.14 32.03
C LEU A 753 5.50 -20.00 32.28
N ALA A 754 5.32 -21.31 32.30
CA ALA A 754 6.42 -22.27 32.52
C ALA A 754 7.53 -22.21 31.45
N ASN A 755 7.22 -21.71 30.25
CA ASN A 755 8.18 -21.48 29.17
C ASN A 755 8.98 -20.16 29.32
N GLY A 756 8.73 -19.37 30.37
CA GLY A 756 9.38 -18.08 30.61
C GLY A 756 8.71 -16.90 29.91
N HIS A 757 7.69 -17.12 29.10
CA HIS A 757 6.93 -16.06 28.45
C HIS A 757 5.93 -15.45 29.43
N LYS A 758 5.49 -14.23 29.16
CA LYS A 758 4.63 -13.49 30.09
C LYS A 758 3.31 -13.13 29.44
N ILE A 759 2.21 -13.46 30.12
CA ILE A 759 0.86 -12.99 29.76
C ILE A 759 0.45 -11.90 30.74
N SER A 760 -0.11 -10.83 30.18
CA SER A 760 -0.66 -9.69 30.89
C SER A 760 -2.09 -9.46 30.44
N ILE A 761 -2.98 -9.07 31.36
CA ILE A 761 -4.39 -8.78 31.09
C ILE A 761 -4.83 -7.49 31.79
N ILE A 762 -5.61 -6.67 31.08
CA ILE A 762 -6.38 -5.54 31.64
C ILE A 762 -7.83 -5.66 31.14
N GLY A 763 -8.80 -5.35 32.00
CA GLY A 763 -10.21 -5.19 31.62
C GLY A 763 -10.91 -6.49 31.26
N LEU A 764 -11.81 -6.46 30.29
CA LEU A 764 -12.58 -7.62 29.85
C LEU A 764 -12.39 -7.88 28.35
N PRO A 765 -11.16 -8.21 27.90
CA PRO A 765 -10.93 -8.56 26.51
C PRO A 765 -11.82 -9.72 26.08
N ASP A 766 -12.28 -9.65 24.84
CA ASP A 766 -13.19 -10.61 24.22
C ASP A 766 -12.57 -11.19 22.95
N LEU A 767 -12.36 -12.50 22.95
CA LEU A 767 -11.81 -13.22 21.80
C LEU A 767 -12.86 -13.51 20.70
N SER A 768 -14.14 -13.26 20.99
CA SER A 768 -15.21 -13.31 19.98
C SER A 768 -15.27 -12.08 19.09
N ASN A 769 -14.65 -11.00 19.54
CA ASN A 769 -14.72 -9.69 18.91
C ASN A 769 -13.38 -8.97 19.06
N VAL A 770 -12.32 -9.59 18.55
CA VAL A 770 -10.99 -8.97 18.49
C VAL A 770 -11.07 -7.81 17.51
N ARG A 771 -10.79 -6.60 17.99
CA ARG A 771 -10.86 -5.36 17.22
C ARG A 771 -9.50 -4.75 16.90
N THR A 772 -8.48 -5.08 17.68
CA THR A 772 -7.13 -4.55 17.48
C THR A 772 -6.09 -5.61 17.80
N ILE A 773 -5.07 -5.67 16.95
CA ILE A 773 -3.84 -6.41 17.19
C ILE A 773 -2.70 -5.39 17.14
N LEU A 774 -1.83 -5.37 18.15
CA LEU A 774 -0.62 -4.57 18.19
C LEU A 774 0.59 -5.48 18.31
N LEU A 775 1.58 -5.23 17.46
CA LEU A 775 2.89 -5.85 17.46
C LEU A 775 3.92 -4.80 17.80
N GLY A 776 4.97 -5.16 18.53
CA GLY A 776 5.96 -4.18 18.92
C GLY A 776 7.21 -4.76 19.56
N VAL A 777 8.10 -3.84 19.92
CA VAL A 777 9.40 -4.10 20.50
C VAL A 777 9.49 -3.39 21.84
N LYS A 778 9.97 -4.09 22.86
CA LYS A 778 10.14 -3.60 24.23
C LYS A 778 11.58 -3.80 24.68
N ASN A 779 12.15 -2.78 25.32
CA ASN A 779 13.39 -2.87 26.08
C ASN A 779 13.05 -3.20 27.55
N PRO A 780 13.37 -4.40 28.06
CA PRO A 780 13.00 -4.80 29.42
C PRO A 780 13.82 -4.05 30.49
N SER A 781 13.28 -3.91 31.70
CA SER A 781 13.97 -3.26 32.84
C SER A 781 15.36 -3.80 33.15
N ASN A 782 15.57 -5.09 32.93
CA ASN A 782 16.81 -5.80 33.16
C ASN A 782 17.68 -5.93 31.91
N GLY A 783 17.35 -5.20 30.84
CA GLY A 783 18.10 -5.20 29.59
C GLY A 783 19.50 -4.61 29.74
N SER A 784 20.45 -5.16 28.99
CA SER A 784 21.86 -4.75 29.01
C SER A 784 22.08 -3.32 28.49
N SER A 785 21.24 -2.84 27.57
CA SER A 785 21.33 -1.49 26.99
C SER A 785 20.33 -0.50 27.60
N ASP A 786 20.82 0.69 27.96
CA ASP A 786 19.97 1.81 28.41
C ASP A 786 19.19 2.45 27.24
N ALA A 787 19.67 2.30 26.01
CA ALA A 787 19.10 2.87 24.79
C ALA A 787 19.19 1.82 23.67
N LEU A 788 18.17 0.98 23.57
CA LEU A 788 18.14 -0.16 22.65
C LEU A 788 17.91 0.32 21.21
N CYS A 789 18.73 -0.20 20.28
CA CYS A 789 18.45 -0.16 18.85
C CYS A 789 18.36 -1.59 18.31
N ALA A 790 17.21 -1.95 17.75
CA ALA A 790 16.93 -3.29 17.26
C ALA A 790 15.84 -3.25 16.19
N GLU A 791 15.86 -4.23 15.30
CA GLU A 791 14.82 -4.46 14.30
C GLU A 791 14.21 -5.84 14.52
N VAL A 792 12.88 -5.90 14.52
CA VAL A 792 12.12 -7.14 14.77
C VAL A 792 11.15 -7.35 13.62
N TRP A 793 11.20 -8.53 13.02
CA TRP A 793 10.27 -8.91 11.96
C TRP A 793 9.19 -9.85 12.47
N PHE A 794 7.97 -9.68 11.96
CA PHE A 794 6.82 -10.49 12.28
C PHE A 794 6.23 -11.07 11.00
N ASN A 795 5.96 -12.37 11.01
CA ASN A 795 5.46 -13.06 9.83
C ASN A 795 4.46 -14.19 10.12
N GLU A 796 3.59 -14.48 9.14
CA GLU A 796 2.65 -15.59 9.11
C GLU A 796 1.79 -15.67 10.39
N LEU A 797 1.12 -14.57 10.77
CA LEU A 797 0.23 -14.51 11.92
C LEU A 797 -1.02 -15.35 11.65
N ARG A 798 -1.11 -16.49 12.32
CA ARG A 798 -2.06 -17.55 11.98
C ARG A 798 -2.64 -18.24 13.20
N LEU A 799 -3.83 -18.80 13.01
CA LEU A 799 -4.51 -19.66 13.96
C LEU A 799 -4.43 -21.09 13.48
N VAL A 800 -4.16 -22.02 14.39
CA VAL A 800 -4.08 -23.46 14.09
C VAL A 800 -4.89 -24.26 15.11
N ASP A 801 -5.17 -25.50 14.73
CA ASP A 801 -5.94 -26.47 15.51
C ASP A 801 -7.36 -26.01 15.84
N PHE A 802 -8.33 -26.41 15.02
CA PHE A 802 -9.74 -26.13 15.28
C PHE A 802 -10.22 -26.77 16.60
N ALA A 803 -10.92 -25.99 17.42
CA ALA A 803 -11.51 -26.42 18.69
C ALA A 803 -12.77 -27.28 18.48
N ASN A 804 -13.49 -27.05 17.38
CA ASN A 804 -14.79 -27.66 17.11
C ASN A 804 -14.66 -29.13 16.66
N LYS A 805 -15.20 -30.04 17.47
CA LYS A 805 -15.17 -31.51 17.25
C LYS A 805 -16.33 -32.03 16.40
N GLY A 806 -17.16 -31.15 15.84
CA GLY A 806 -18.42 -31.51 15.19
C GLY A 806 -19.59 -31.52 16.17
N GLY A 807 -20.77 -31.89 15.68
CA GLY A 807 -21.99 -31.87 16.47
C GLY A 807 -23.05 -32.80 15.90
N TYR A 808 -24.18 -32.91 16.58
CA TYR A 808 -25.32 -33.70 16.13
C TYR A 808 -26.62 -32.91 16.25
N ALA A 809 -27.55 -33.25 15.39
CA ALA A 809 -28.91 -32.76 15.44
C ALA A 809 -29.89 -33.92 15.39
N ALA A 810 -31.01 -33.75 16.06
CA ALA A 810 -32.13 -34.67 16.01
C ALA A 810 -33.42 -33.86 15.81
N THR A 811 -34.21 -34.23 14.82
CA THR A 811 -35.55 -33.69 14.63
C THR A 811 -36.55 -34.82 14.77
N THR A 812 -37.71 -34.50 15.34
CA THR A 812 -38.84 -35.41 15.38
C THR A 812 -40.11 -34.65 15.11
N ARG A 813 -41.02 -35.26 14.36
CA ARG A 813 -42.33 -34.69 14.07
C ARG A 813 -43.36 -35.81 14.15
N MET A 814 -44.35 -35.59 15.00
CA MET A 814 -45.51 -36.45 15.15
C MET A 814 -46.74 -35.67 14.67
N VAL A 815 -47.48 -36.24 13.73
CA VAL A 815 -48.75 -35.70 13.25
C VAL A 815 -49.82 -36.75 13.52
N ALA A 816 -50.81 -36.37 14.33
CA ALA A 816 -51.99 -37.17 14.58
C ALA A 816 -53.19 -36.49 13.90
N LYS A 817 -53.67 -37.09 12.82
CA LYS A 817 -54.95 -36.72 12.21
C LYS A 817 -56.06 -37.45 12.97
N LEU A 818 -56.85 -36.73 13.74
CA LEU A 818 -57.99 -37.23 14.50
C LEU A 818 -59.23 -37.19 13.60
N ALA A 819 -59.25 -38.11 12.64
CA ALA A 819 -60.26 -38.21 11.60
C ALA A 819 -60.53 -36.86 10.89
N ASP A 820 -61.79 -36.42 10.80
CA ASP A 820 -62.19 -35.13 10.21
C ASP A 820 -62.40 -34.01 11.26
N PHE A 821 -62.01 -34.25 12.51
CA PHE A 821 -62.23 -33.32 13.63
C PHE A 821 -61.03 -32.43 13.93
N ALA A 822 -59.83 -33.01 14.02
CA ALA A 822 -58.66 -32.29 14.48
C ALA A 822 -57.36 -32.79 13.85
N ASN A 823 -56.38 -31.90 13.73
CA ASN A 823 -55.01 -32.23 13.39
C ASN A 823 -54.08 -31.68 14.46
N VAL A 824 -53.36 -32.58 15.13
CA VAL A 824 -52.37 -32.24 16.15
C VAL A 824 -50.99 -32.56 15.59
N ALA A 825 -50.14 -31.56 15.46
CA ALA A 825 -48.74 -31.71 15.07
C ALA A 825 -47.85 -31.30 16.23
N VAL A 826 -46.95 -32.19 16.63
CA VAL A 826 -45.91 -31.93 17.61
C VAL A 826 -44.58 -32.07 16.90
N SER A 827 -43.71 -31.08 17.00
CA SER A 827 -42.33 -31.17 16.52
C SER A 827 -41.33 -30.83 17.61
N GLY A 828 -40.23 -31.57 17.63
CA GLY A 828 -39.07 -31.30 18.47
C GLY A 828 -37.81 -31.21 17.60
N ASN A 829 -36.92 -30.29 17.94
CA ASN A 829 -35.62 -30.13 17.30
C ASN A 829 -34.57 -29.92 18.39
N TYR A 830 -33.51 -30.71 18.31
CA TYR A 830 -32.33 -30.62 19.15
C TYR A 830 -31.10 -30.42 18.26
N GLN A 831 -30.25 -29.45 18.60
CA GLN A 831 -28.97 -29.23 17.94
C GLN A 831 -27.89 -29.00 18.99
N SER A 832 -26.84 -29.82 18.97
CA SER A 832 -25.68 -29.64 19.85
C SER A 832 -24.78 -28.49 19.36
N ILE A 833 -23.90 -28.04 20.25
CA ILE A 833 -22.74 -27.22 19.88
C ILE A 833 -21.94 -27.97 18.81
N GLY A 834 -21.47 -27.23 17.80
CA GLY A 834 -20.66 -27.71 16.68
C GLY A 834 -21.45 -28.22 15.47
N PHE A 835 -22.78 -28.38 15.58
CA PHE A 835 -23.61 -28.82 14.45
C PHE A 835 -23.85 -27.70 13.43
N GLY A 836 -23.95 -28.08 12.17
CA GLY A 836 -24.27 -27.22 11.03
C GLY A 836 -24.54 -28.05 9.78
N GLY A 837 -24.98 -27.40 8.69
CA GLY A 837 -25.05 -28.03 7.37
C GLY A 837 -23.68 -28.48 6.86
N ILE A 838 -23.65 -29.38 5.88
CA ILE A 838 -22.37 -29.86 5.29
C ILE A 838 -21.58 -28.74 4.59
N ASP A 839 -22.30 -27.73 4.13
CA ASP A 839 -21.83 -26.50 3.49
C ASP A 839 -21.40 -25.40 4.49
N LYS A 840 -21.56 -25.63 5.80
CA LYS A 840 -21.23 -24.64 6.83
C LYS A 840 -19.76 -24.64 7.21
N LYS A 841 -19.17 -23.43 7.16
CA LYS A 841 -17.79 -23.17 7.60
C LYS A 841 -17.67 -23.22 9.12
N LEU A 842 -16.44 -23.19 9.62
CA LEU A 842 -16.14 -23.36 11.04
C LEU A 842 -16.88 -22.36 11.94
N ASN A 843 -16.80 -21.06 11.59
CA ASN A 843 -17.41 -19.97 12.36
C ASN A 843 -18.92 -19.81 12.16
N GLU A 844 -19.52 -20.52 11.19
CA GLU A 844 -20.96 -20.50 10.94
C GLU A 844 -21.74 -21.60 11.69
N ARG A 845 -21.02 -22.50 12.36
CA ARG A 845 -21.63 -23.61 13.11
C ARG A 845 -22.20 -23.12 14.43
N ASN A 846 -23.13 -23.91 14.96
CA ASN A 846 -23.75 -23.59 16.24
C ASN A 846 -22.70 -23.55 17.36
N ILE A 847 -22.61 -22.41 18.04
CA ILE A 847 -21.82 -22.23 19.27
C ILE A 847 -22.68 -22.38 20.53
N THR A 848 -23.97 -22.64 20.37
CA THR A 848 -24.94 -22.85 21.45
C THR A 848 -25.68 -24.17 21.25
N GLU A 849 -26.10 -24.77 22.36
CA GLU A 849 -27.02 -25.89 22.35
C GLU A 849 -28.45 -25.36 22.23
N GLN A 850 -29.22 -25.89 21.28
CA GLN A 850 -30.58 -25.44 20.99
C GLN A 850 -31.57 -26.59 21.14
N ILE A 851 -32.63 -26.35 21.93
CA ILE A 851 -33.74 -27.28 22.12
C ILE A 851 -35.03 -26.51 21.82
N GLN A 852 -35.74 -26.92 20.78
CA GLN A 852 -36.98 -26.29 20.33
C GLN A 852 -38.09 -27.34 20.30
N TYR A 853 -39.30 -26.94 20.70
CA TYR A 853 -40.50 -27.74 20.58
C TYR A 853 -41.66 -26.85 20.14
N ASP A 854 -42.50 -27.38 19.25
CA ASP A 854 -43.68 -26.71 18.72
C ASP A 854 -44.87 -27.66 18.75
N ILE A 855 -46.04 -27.12 19.13
CA ILE A 855 -47.29 -27.87 19.18
C ILE A 855 -48.34 -27.04 18.44
N ALA A 856 -48.73 -27.51 17.26
CA ALA A 856 -49.77 -26.90 16.46
C ALA A 856 -51.01 -27.79 16.48
N THR A 857 -52.15 -27.20 16.85
CA THR A 857 -53.44 -27.90 16.86
C THR A 857 -54.45 -27.13 16.03
N ASN A 858 -54.97 -27.78 14.99
CA ASN A 858 -56.05 -27.27 14.17
C ASN A 858 -57.31 -28.06 14.48
N LEU A 859 -58.36 -27.39 14.95
CA LEU A 859 -59.64 -27.98 15.32
C LEU A 859 -60.73 -27.49 14.39
N GLU A 860 -61.54 -28.40 13.87
CA GLU A 860 -62.75 -28.08 13.11
C GLU A 860 -63.94 -28.04 14.07
N LEU A 861 -64.09 -26.92 14.80
CA LEU A 861 -65.17 -26.77 15.79
C LEU A 861 -66.57 -26.79 15.15
N GLY A 862 -66.68 -26.57 13.83
CA GLY A 862 -67.92 -26.72 13.07
C GLY A 862 -68.53 -28.13 13.16
N LYS A 863 -67.72 -29.16 13.44
CA LYS A 863 -68.17 -30.56 13.59
C LYS A 863 -69.06 -30.81 14.80
N PHE A 864 -69.09 -29.91 15.78
CA PHE A 864 -70.03 -29.98 16.91
C PHE A 864 -71.47 -29.61 16.53
N PHE A 865 -71.67 -28.99 15.36
CA PHE A 865 -72.97 -28.57 14.88
C PHE A 865 -73.47 -29.53 13.79
N SER A 866 -74.78 -29.75 13.75
CA SER A 866 -75.45 -30.57 12.73
C SER A 866 -75.10 -30.07 11.33
N GLN A 867 -74.73 -30.97 10.41
CA GLN A 867 -74.53 -30.65 8.98
C GLN A 867 -75.78 -30.06 8.31
N LYS A 868 -76.96 -30.24 8.92
CA LYS A 868 -78.18 -29.53 8.55
C LYS A 868 -78.32 -28.29 9.43
N SER A 869 -78.04 -27.13 8.82
CA SER A 869 -78.73 -25.90 9.14
C SER A 869 -79.44 -25.39 7.90
#